data_AF-A0A6A5HCX0-F1
#
_entry.id   AF-A0A6A5HCX0-F1
#
_cell.length_a   1.000
_cell.length_b   1.000
_cell.length_c   1.000
_cell.angle_alpha   90.00
_cell.angle_beta   90.00
_cell.angle_gamma   90.00
#
_symmetry.space_group_name_H-M   'P 1'
#
loop_
_entity.id
_entity.type
_entity.pdbx_description
1 polymer ?
#
loop_
_entity_poly.entity_id
_entity_poly.type
_entity_poly.pdbx_seq_one_letter_code
_entity_poly.pdbx_strand_id
1 'polypeptide(L)'
;MKVWKLLFIGILAVPCYLNALSTTDNPPVSIIGKEGSFSRISEMIGAYARVSIGLYILGELIEPSSPNLAIAGYMNINETIVDAWLRVDGKEAVTVVNGITRAAGNGTKGIQVDDYLDRITAFEKIFTEIVNGPPIPSNSELERMGQIIDGFKQASDVSIARLTSLEKEIKAAMEMSYVNFSVSTEIDEFRRVNKIAIYAMEQYPGEVKSVTEKLKKFDGILNFTDIYGPIQKRITKYDEYLTQSNTNLNISNLATVQKIFSKSSDYQVASKIAESLKTLTLLDETSSLGRIWAEVFKNDFTELEVLKQDLDSPLLKNTLNKGEDLEVLKKVMNPIFDIGKIVSGFWTDSDAIFRDIDFKEQANIIQQLLTNMAEVSNLEKSVAAVSSMLKLKNISKELDDFKTNYDKINLDGFLKQSQIVDKLNETHKYAYEVNIHIPHWISVVEEAERTKSLNNYKEASNSDKYEKFKNDHPLSTILANYGEAVKDIRITFSSNINFPNSQVNAMFAMATSLNKTMEENEKSLAEVKAALNFIKISQKGENCAHFVSKIGTLEKIMDEKRKQLDTEREKLKDSPDAEFYKEVVKLNRGFNVKAKLVAGSNLFKIFDKIVRDTKFDNFFEAGDVLYKKIQEVPFSNKNRFKLILKMKKLQTIKSRYEELKQEILLRKHRYNNVPMENLIQLRWLIENLYELPNPELKVEEWKQFAGLESLKNNTSGGNELANFEKAIEGISDLDFAEYQKNVPNTYANLRALIRFHNAILATEKVSSKTFWDWNHQWIEIVGFVAITLILNALAYGGAALYIRKKNVTPEELAKRKERKKLEEKEESEEKAKNKTDPNSKAKEKKGTTTNVKARR
;
A
#
# COMPACT_ATOMS: atom_id res chain seq x y z
N MET A 1 29.14 -47.59 -3.04
CA MET A 1 27.78 -47.62 -3.64
C MET A 1 26.69 -47.03 -2.72
N LYS A 2 26.90 -45.84 -2.11
CA LYS A 2 25.86 -45.08 -1.37
C LYS A 2 25.88 -43.56 -1.60
N VAL A 3 26.94 -42.99 -2.21
CA VAL A 3 27.02 -41.55 -2.52
C VAL A 3 26.43 -41.22 -3.90
N TRP A 4 26.48 -42.16 -4.85
CA TRP A 4 25.93 -41.96 -6.21
C TRP A 4 24.40 -42.15 -6.33
N LYS A 5 23.73 -42.76 -5.34
CA LYS A 5 22.25 -42.87 -5.31
C LYS A 5 21.56 -41.68 -4.66
N LEU A 6 22.27 -40.87 -3.87
CA LEU A 6 21.75 -39.59 -3.33
C LEU A 6 21.86 -38.46 -4.36
N LEU A 7 22.87 -38.50 -5.23
CA LEU A 7 23.03 -37.56 -6.34
C LEU A 7 22.01 -37.76 -7.47
N PHE A 8 21.41 -38.95 -7.61
CA PHE A 8 20.40 -39.23 -8.64
C PHE A 8 18.95 -38.94 -8.22
N ILE A 9 18.69 -38.75 -6.91
CA ILE A 9 17.40 -38.23 -6.42
C ILE A 9 17.41 -36.68 -6.44
N GLY A 10 18.60 -36.07 -6.33
CA GLY A 10 18.78 -34.62 -6.46
C GLY A 10 18.75 -34.06 -7.90
N ILE A 11 18.62 -34.91 -8.93
CA ILE A 11 18.67 -34.47 -10.35
C ILE A 11 17.37 -34.83 -11.12
N LEU A 12 16.46 -35.63 -10.55
CA LEU A 12 15.19 -36.04 -11.20
C LEU A 12 13.90 -35.44 -10.61
N ALA A 13 14.00 -34.44 -9.73
CA ALA A 13 12.83 -33.70 -9.23
C ALA A 13 12.87 -32.20 -9.57
N VAL A 14 13.46 -31.86 -10.72
CA VAL A 14 13.26 -30.59 -11.40
C VAL A 14 12.55 -30.88 -12.72
N PRO A 15 11.34 -30.34 -12.91
CA PRO A 15 11.18 -29.38 -13.98
C PRO A 15 10.68 -28.03 -13.43
N CYS A 16 11.53 -27.03 -13.63
CA CYS A 16 11.20 -25.66 -14.01
C CYS A 16 9.82 -25.10 -13.64
N TYR A 17 9.76 -24.37 -12.52
CA TYR A 17 9.00 -23.11 -12.48
C TYR A 17 10.02 -21.97 -12.45
N LEU A 18 10.31 -21.45 -13.64
CA LEU A 18 10.98 -20.17 -13.83
C LEU A 18 9.91 -19.07 -13.80
N ASN A 19 10.20 -18.04 -13.01
CA ASN A 19 9.51 -16.74 -12.90
C ASN A 19 8.16 -16.71 -12.16
N ALA A 20 8.21 -16.81 -10.83
CA ALA A 20 7.30 -16.11 -9.94
C ALA A 20 8.09 -15.09 -9.11
N LEU A 21 7.58 -13.85 -9.07
CA LEU A 21 8.19 -12.70 -8.43
C LEU A 21 8.50 -12.93 -6.94
N SER A 22 9.73 -12.61 -6.54
CA SER A 22 10.08 -11.90 -5.28
C SER A 22 9.18 -12.19 -4.07
N THR A 23 9.10 -13.45 -3.65
CA THR A 23 8.59 -13.80 -2.31
C THR A 23 9.67 -13.47 -1.29
N THR A 24 9.66 -12.25 -0.74
CA THR A 24 10.40 -12.00 0.51
C THR A 24 9.73 -12.82 1.60
N ASP A 25 10.45 -13.83 2.07
CA ASP A 25 10.09 -14.73 3.17
C ASP A 25 9.43 -14.00 4.34
N ASN A 26 8.15 -14.27 4.57
CA ASN A 26 7.55 -14.12 5.90
C ASN A 26 7.83 -15.44 6.64
N PRO A 27 8.47 -15.44 7.82
CA PRO A 27 8.55 -16.65 8.60
C PRO A 27 7.12 -17.07 9.03
N PRO A 28 6.93 -18.37 9.32
CA PRO A 28 5.64 -18.89 9.76
C PRO A 28 5.24 -18.21 11.07
N VAL A 29 3.94 -18.18 11.31
CA VAL A 29 3.33 -17.85 12.60
C VAL A 29 4.04 -18.67 13.69
N SER A 30 5.00 -18.06 14.40
CA SER A 30 5.68 -18.67 15.53
C SER A 30 5.49 -17.80 16.76
N ILE A 31 4.54 -18.24 17.59
CA ILE A 31 4.65 -18.39 19.04
C ILE A 31 5.60 -17.38 19.72
N ILE A 32 5.00 -16.43 20.42
CA ILE A 32 5.49 -15.70 21.61
C ILE A 32 6.99 -15.91 21.87
N GLY A 33 7.84 -15.11 21.22
CA GLY A 33 9.29 -15.26 21.37
C GLY A 33 10.11 -14.16 20.71
N LYS A 34 10.22 -13.02 21.42
CA LYS A 34 11.09 -11.84 21.15
C LYS A 34 10.62 -10.81 20.12
N GLU A 35 9.49 -10.14 20.33
CA GLU A 35 9.00 -9.15 19.36
C GLU A 35 8.53 -7.82 20.00
N GLY A 36 8.83 -6.71 19.32
CA GLY A 36 8.63 -5.32 19.78
C GLY A 36 7.19 -4.98 20.20
N SER A 37 6.99 -3.82 20.85
CA SER A 37 5.65 -3.36 21.28
C SER A 37 4.67 -3.26 20.11
N PHE A 38 5.13 -2.85 18.93
CA PHE A 38 4.27 -2.73 17.73
C PHE A 38 3.81 -4.08 17.15
N SER A 39 4.69 -5.08 17.02
CA SER A 39 4.27 -6.43 16.58
C SER A 39 3.19 -7.00 17.51
N ARG A 40 3.37 -6.87 18.84
CA ARG A 40 2.35 -7.31 19.81
C ARG A 40 1.02 -6.58 19.67
N ILE A 41 1.04 -5.27 19.42
CA ILE A 41 -0.17 -4.47 19.20
C ILE A 41 -0.85 -4.88 17.89
N SER A 42 -0.07 -5.06 16.81
CA SER A 42 -0.55 -5.52 15.51
C SER A 42 -1.23 -6.88 15.62
N GLU A 43 -0.61 -7.85 16.29
CA GLU A 43 -1.15 -9.20 16.48
C GLU A 43 -2.45 -9.17 17.28
N MET A 44 -2.49 -8.37 18.35
CA MET A 44 -3.71 -8.20 19.15
C MET A 44 -4.86 -7.62 18.32
N ILE A 45 -4.62 -6.51 17.61
CA ILE A 45 -5.65 -5.88 16.77
C ILE A 45 -6.05 -6.82 15.63
N GLY A 46 -5.11 -7.56 15.07
CA GLY A 46 -5.34 -8.58 14.05
C GLY A 46 -6.24 -9.69 14.55
N ALA A 47 -6.00 -10.21 15.76
CA ALA A 47 -6.85 -11.21 16.39
C ALA A 47 -8.28 -10.68 16.65
N TYR A 48 -8.42 -9.45 17.13
CA TYR A 48 -9.73 -8.78 17.24
C TYR A 48 -10.42 -8.64 15.88
N ALA A 49 -9.68 -8.32 14.81
CA ALA A 49 -10.20 -8.24 13.46
C ALA A 49 -10.71 -9.61 12.99
N ARG A 50 -9.92 -10.67 13.15
CA ARG A 50 -10.28 -12.05 12.77
C ARG A 50 -11.54 -12.52 13.48
N VAL A 51 -11.63 -12.32 14.80
CA VAL A 51 -12.83 -12.68 15.58
C VAL A 51 -14.05 -11.87 15.11
N SER A 52 -13.89 -10.57 14.88
CA SER A 52 -14.98 -9.71 14.39
C SER A 52 -15.43 -10.12 12.99
N ILE A 53 -14.51 -10.51 12.11
CA ILE A 53 -14.80 -11.04 10.77
C ILE A 53 -15.55 -12.37 10.87
N GLY A 54 -15.11 -13.28 11.73
CA GLY A 54 -15.80 -14.56 11.95
C GLY A 54 -17.23 -14.36 12.43
N LEU A 55 -17.43 -13.53 13.46
CA LEU A 55 -18.77 -13.17 13.94
C LEU A 55 -19.62 -12.49 12.87
N TYR A 56 -18.99 -11.65 12.04
CA TYR A 56 -19.66 -11.05 10.91
C TYR A 56 -20.17 -12.09 9.91
N ILE A 57 -19.30 -13.00 9.49
CA ILE A 57 -19.67 -14.10 8.59
C ILE A 57 -20.80 -14.93 9.20
N LEU A 58 -20.72 -15.25 10.49
CA LEU A 58 -21.77 -15.99 11.20
C LEU A 58 -23.11 -15.26 11.22
N GLY A 59 -23.12 -13.95 11.51
CA GLY A 59 -24.36 -13.19 11.50
C GLY A 59 -24.98 -13.09 10.10
N GLU A 60 -24.17 -12.96 9.04
CA GLU A 60 -24.64 -13.01 7.65
C GLU A 60 -25.14 -14.41 7.24
N LEU A 61 -24.61 -15.48 7.84
CA LEU A 61 -25.18 -16.82 7.66
C LEU A 61 -26.56 -16.91 8.30
N ILE A 62 -26.72 -16.44 9.54
CA ILE A 62 -27.99 -16.53 10.26
C ILE A 62 -29.05 -15.66 9.58
N GLU A 63 -28.72 -14.39 9.37
CA GLU A 63 -29.57 -13.39 8.76
C GLU A 63 -28.79 -12.60 7.70
N PRO A 64 -28.77 -13.07 6.45
CA PRO A 64 -28.04 -12.43 5.38
C PRO A 64 -28.68 -11.11 5.03
N SER A 65 -27.84 -10.09 4.97
CA SER A 65 -28.17 -8.83 4.30
C SER A 65 -28.20 -9.00 2.78
N SER A 66 -27.51 -10.02 2.25
CA SER A 66 -27.50 -10.36 0.83
C SER A 66 -27.27 -11.87 0.62
N PRO A 67 -27.82 -12.49 -0.46
CA PRO A 67 -27.81 -13.95 -0.63
C PRO A 67 -26.44 -14.61 -0.51
N ASN A 68 -25.36 -13.92 -0.89
CA ASN A 68 -24.05 -14.53 -1.10
C ASN A 68 -22.91 -13.90 -0.27
N LEU A 69 -23.21 -12.90 0.55
CA LEU A 69 -22.22 -12.16 1.33
C LEU A 69 -21.47 -13.02 2.34
N ALA A 70 -22.15 -13.97 2.96
CA ALA A 70 -21.51 -14.93 3.86
C ALA A 70 -20.50 -15.82 3.12
N ILE A 71 -20.83 -16.28 1.91
CA ILE A 71 -19.96 -17.10 1.06
C ILE A 71 -18.71 -16.31 0.66
N ALA A 72 -18.92 -15.07 0.20
CA ALA A 72 -17.86 -14.12 -0.10
C ALA A 72 -16.93 -13.89 1.09
N GLY A 73 -17.49 -13.77 2.29
CA GLY A 73 -16.73 -13.71 3.53
C GLY A 73 -15.88 -14.97 3.77
N TYR A 74 -16.45 -16.17 3.73
CA TYR A 74 -15.67 -17.40 3.92
C TYR A 74 -14.50 -17.55 2.95
N MET A 75 -14.79 -17.26 1.68
CA MET A 75 -13.83 -17.31 0.58
C MET A 75 -12.89 -16.09 0.55
N ASN A 76 -13.05 -15.15 1.48
CA ASN A 76 -12.23 -13.93 1.55
C ASN A 76 -12.17 -13.14 0.21
N ILE A 77 -13.24 -13.18 -0.60
CA ILE A 77 -13.32 -12.53 -1.93
C ILE A 77 -14.53 -11.62 -2.03
N ASN A 78 -14.47 -10.60 -2.87
CA ASN A 78 -15.55 -9.63 -3.03
C ASN A 78 -16.90 -10.31 -3.35
N GLU A 79 -17.96 -9.86 -2.70
CA GLU A 79 -19.32 -10.35 -2.93
C GLU A 79 -19.74 -10.27 -4.40
N THR A 80 -19.36 -9.22 -5.12
CA THR A 80 -19.69 -9.08 -6.54
C THR A 80 -19.12 -10.20 -7.39
N ILE A 81 -17.97 -10.76 -6.98
CA ILE A 81 -17.33 -11.90 -7.65
C ILE A 81 -18.17 -13.16 -7.41
N VAL A 82 -18.60 -13.39 -6.17
CA VAL A 82 -19.45 -14.53 -5.80
C VAL A 82 -20.85 -14.44 -6.43
N ASP A 83 -21.44 -13.25 -6.45
CA ASP A 83 -22.73 -12.99 -7.10
C ASP A 83 -22.68 -13.30 -8.60
N ALA A 84 -21.62 -12.86 -9.27
CA ALA A 84 -21.43 -13.14 -10.69
C ALA A 84 -21.16 -14.63 -10.91
N TRP A 85 -20.36 -15.26 -10.04
CA TRP A 85 -20.07 -16.68 -10.11
C TRP A 85 -21.33 -17.55 -9.94
N LEU A 86 -22.21 -17.20 -9.00
CA LEU A 86 -23.48 -17.88 -8.76
C LEU A 86 -24.57 -17.60 -9.81
N ARG A 87 -24.33 -16.66 -10.72
CA ARG A 87 -25.21 -16.35 -11.86
C ARG A 87 -24.74 -16.98 -13.17
N VAL A 88 -23.69 -17.80 -13.12
CA VAL A 88 -23.19 -18.52 -14.29
C VAL A 88 -24.27 -19.44 -14.85
N ASP A 89 -24.63 -19.22 -16.12
CA ASP A 89 -25.57 -20.05 -16.89
C ASP A 89 -24.86 -20.56 -18.16
N GLY A 90 -24.74 -21.89 -18.29
CA GLY A 90 -24.17 -22.55 -19.46
C GLY A 90 -24.82 -22.15 -20.79
N LYS A 91 -26.14 -21.95 -20.83
CA LYS A 91 -26.88 -21.57 -22.05
C LYS A 91 -26.68 -20.10 -22.41
N GLU A 92 -26.57 -19.22 -21.42
CA GLU A 92 -26.23 -17.82 -21.65
C GLU A 92 -24.81 -17.70 -22.21
N ALA A 93 -23.84 -18.44 -21.63
CA ALA A 93 -22.47 -18.50 -22.13
C ALA A 93 -22.38 -18.96 -23.60
N VAL A 94 -23.14 -20.00 -24.00
CA VAL A 94 -23.26 -20.42 -25.42
C VAL A 94 -23.74 -19.27 -26.30
N THR A 95 -24.77 -18.56 -25.86
CA THR A 95 -25.41 -17.48 -26.63
C THR A 95 -24.45 -16.30 -26.83
N VAL A 96 -23.75 -15.92 -25.76
CA VAL A 96 -22.76 -14.85 -25.74
C VAL A 96 -21.57 -15.17 -26.66
N VAL A 97 -20.97 -16.34 -26.49
CA VAL A 97 -19.84 -16.78 -27.33
C VAL A 97 -20.24 -16.80 -28.80
N ASN A 98 -21.40 -17.37 -29.14
CA ASN A 98 -21.89 -17.37 -30.52
C ASN A 98 -22.15 -15.96 -31.06
N GLY A 99 -22.64 -15.04 -30.23
CA GLY A 99 -22.84 -13.63 -30.59
C GLY A 99 -21.52 -12.94 -30.95
N ILE A 100 -20.51 -13.10 -30.09
CA ILE A 100 -19.16 -12.56 -30.28
C ILE A 100 -18.48 -13.17 -31.51
N THR A 101 -18.51 -14.50 -31.67
CA THR A 101 -17.89 -15.18 -32.82
C THR A 101 -18.50 -14.74 -34.15
N ARG A 102 -19.82 -14.53 -34.21
CA ARG A 102 -20.49 -14.00 -35.42
C ARG A 102 -20.06 -12.56 -35.73
N ALA A 103 -19.95 -11.72 -34.69
CA ALA A 103 -19.49 -10.35 -34.81
C ALA A 103 -18.02 -10.29 -35.32
N ALA A 104 -17.17 -11.15 -34.76
CA ALA A 104 -15.76 -11.26 -35.10
C ALA A 104 -15.53 -11.73 -36.55
N GLY A 105 -16.17 -12.83 -36.96
CA GLY A 105 -15.89 -13.48 -38.25
C GLY A 105 -16.27 -12.65 -39.49
N ASN A 106 -17.38 -11.92 -39.45
CA ASN A 106 -17.93 -11.24 -40.64
C ASN A 106 -17.89 -9.70 -40.55
N GLY A 107 -17.91 -9.12 -39.34
CA GLY A 107 -18.04 -7.66 -39.16
C GLY A 107 -16.72 -6.90 -39.06
N THR A 108 -15.62 -7.59 -38.74
CA THR A 108 -14.32 -6.96 -38.41
C THR A 108 -13.20 -7.26 -39.40
N LYS A 109 -13.45 -8.14 -40.38
CA LYS A 109 -12.44 -8.60 -41.35
C LYS A 109 -12.01 -7.47 -42.28
N GLY A 110 -10.69 -7.25 -42.40
CA GLY A 110 -10.10 -6.24 -43.31
C GLY A 110 -10.02 -4.81 -42.75
N ILE A 111 -10.41 -4.59 -41.49
CA ILE A 111 -10.22 -3.29 -40.83
C ILE A 111 -8.79 -3.21 -40.28
N GLN A 112 -7.98 -2.27 -40.77
CA GLN A 112 -6.66 -1.98 -40.21
C GLN A 112 -6.81 -1.04 -39.00
N VAL A 113 -6.45 -1.53 -37.82
CA VAL A 113 -6.62 -0.81 -36.54
C VAL A 113 -5.30 -0.46 -35.85
N ASP A 114 -4.21 -1.12 -36.19
CA ASP A 114 -2.91 -0.96 -35.51
C ASP A 114 -2.36 0.45 -35.65
N ASP A 115 -2.30 1.01 -36.87
CA ASP A 115 -1.76 2.35 -37.11
C ASP A 115 -2.51 3.46 -36.35
N TYR A 116 -3.82 3.30 -36.13
CA TYR A 116 -4.63 4.28 -35.40
C TYR A 116 -4.49 4.12 -33.89
N LEU A 117 -4.39 2.88 -33.38
CA LEU A 117 -4.05 2.60 -31.98
C LEU A 117 -2.66 3.12 -31.62
N ASP A 118 -1.68 2.96 -32.51
CA ASP A 118 -0.33 3.48 -32.35
C ASP A 118 -0.34 5.01 -32.30
N ARG A 119 -1.16 5.66 -33.14
CA ARG A 119 -1.32 7.11 -33.13
C ARG A 119 -1.96 7.62 -31.84
N ILE A 120 -3.01 6.95 -31.34
CA ILE A 120 -3.62 7.26 -30.04
C ILE A 120 -2.58 7.12 -28.93
N THR A 121 -1.83 6.03 -28.93
CA THR A 121 -0.80 5.75 -27.91
C THR A 121 0.30 6.81 -27.94
N ALA A 122 0.74 7.23 -29.14
CA ALA A 122 1.69 8.33 -29.30
C ALA A 122 1.12 9.65 -28.76
N PHE A 123 -0.14 9.98 -29.08
CA PHE A 123 -0.80 11.18 -28.56
C PHE A 123 -0.89 11.17 -27.04
N GLU A 124 -1.33 10.08 -26.42
CA GLU A 124 -1.46 9.97 -24.96
C GLU A 124 -0.10 10.04 -24.25
N LYS A 125 0.94 9.51 -24.87
CA LYS A 125 2.31 9.63 -24.36
C LYS A 125 2.74 11.10 -24.34
N ILE A 126 2.47 11.84 -25.41
CA ILE A 126 2.80 13.27 -25.50
C ILE A 126 1.92 14.10 -24.58
N PHE A 127 0.63 13.79 -24.48
CA PHE A 127 -0.26 14.36 -23.48
C PHE A 127 0.29 14.17 -22.07
N THR A 128 0.66 12.94 -21.71
CA THR A 128 1.23 12.62 -20.39
C THR A 128 2.54 13.36 -20.17
N GLU A 129 3.41 13.43 -21.17
CA GLU A 129 4.69 14.14 -21.06
C GLU A 129 4.52 15.67 -20.95
N ILE A 130 3.43 16.24 -21.47
CA ILE A 130 3.12 17.68 -21.43
C ILE A 130 2.20 18.08 -20.27
N VAL A 131 1.28 17.25 -19.81
CA VAL A 131 0.38 17.60 -18.68
C VAL A 131 0.97 17.07 -17.38
N ASN A 132 1.24 15.77 -17.33
CA ASN A 132 1.77 15.05 -16.17
C ASN A 132 3.30 15.01 -16.12
N GLY A 133 3.94 15.73 -17.04
CA GLY A 133 5.36 15.95 -16.97
C GLY A 133 5.76 16.67 -15.67
N PRO A 134 7.06 16.77 -15.39
CA PRO A 134 7.61 17.65 -14.36
C PRO A 134 6.88 18.98 -14.24
N PRO A 135 6.63 19.50 -13.01
CA PRO A 135 5.89 20.72 -12.81
C PRO A 135 6.41 21.85 -13.71
N ILE A 136 5.48 22.59 -14.32
CA ILE A 136 5.84 23.87 -14.92
C ILE A 136 6.38 24.72 -13.76
N PRO A 137 7.54 25.39 -13.91
CA PRO A 137 8.13 26.16 -12.83
C PRO A 137 7.14 27.12 -12.18
N SER A 138 7.09 27.07 -10.85
CA SER A 138 6.30 28.01 -10.05
C SER A 138 6.87 29.43 -10.14
N ASN A 139 6.06 30.45 -9.81
CA ASN A 139 6.52 31.85 -9.83
C ASN A 139 7.78 32.07 -8.98
N SER A 140 7.92 31.38 -7.85
CA SER A 140 9.12 31.47 -7.01
C SER A 140 10.35 30.83 -7.64
N GLU A 141 10.17 29.74 -8.40
CA GLU A 141 11.25 29.14 -9.20
C GLU A 141 11.61 30.03 -10.38
N LEU A 142 10.63 30.71 -11.00
CA LEU A 142 10.88 31.70 -12.06
C LEU A 142 11.62 32.93 -11.55
N GLU A 143 11.27 33.44 -10.37
CA GLU A 143 12.00 34.53 -9.71
C GLU A 143 13.45 34.12 -9.41
N ARG A 144 13.66 32.92 -8.87
CA ARG A 144 15.00 32.35 -8.66
C ARG A 144 15.76 32.22 -9.98
N MET A 145 15.10 31.75 -11.03
CA MET A 145 15.72 31.64 -12.35
C MET A 145 16.09 33.01 -12.92
N GLY A 146 15.21 34.01 -12.76
CA GLY A 146 15.48 35.41 -13.11
C GLY A 146 16.70 35.95 -12.38
N GLN A 147 16.80 35.72 -11.07
CA GLN A 147 17.96 36.12 -10.27
C GLN A 147 19.26 35.45 -10.74
N ILE A 148 19.21 34.17 -11.12
CA ILE A 148 20.36 33.44 -11.67
C ILE A 148 20.79 34.06 -13.01
N ILE A 149 19.84 34.31 -13.92
CA ILE A 149 20.08 34.93 -15.23
C ILE A 149 20.67 36.33 -15.05
N ASP A 150 20.13 37.14 -14.15
CA ASP A 150 20.62 38.49 -13.88
C ASP A 150 22.03 38.46 -13.27
N GLY A 151 22.32 37.48 -12.41
CA GLY A 151 23.68 37.21 -11.91
C GLY A 151 24.67 36.90 -13.03
N PHE A 152 24.26 36.11 -14.04
CA PHE A 152 25.09 35.84 -15.22
C PHE A 152 25.26 37.07 -16.13
N LYS A 153 24.20 37.85 -16.33
CA LYS A 153 24.26 39.09 -17.13
C LYS A 153 25.20 40.13 -16.53
N GLN A 154 25.25 40.19 -15.19
CA GLN A 154 26.10 41.11 -14.43
C GLN A 154 27.51 40.55 -14.16
N ALA A 155 27.82 39.34 -14.64
CA ALA A 155 29.13 38.72 -14.47
C ALA A 155 30.24 39.56 -15.12
N SER A 156 31.22 39.99 -14.32
CA SER A 156 32.46 40.59 -14.84
C SER A 156 33.50 39.51 -15.11
N ASP A 157 34.38 39.76 -16.09
CA ASP A 157 35.46 38.85 -16.43
C ASP A 157 36.40 38.69 -15.21
N VAL A 158 36.56 37.47 -14.71
CA VAL A 158 37.46 37.20 -13.56
C VAL A 158 38.89 37.08 -14.09
N SER A 159 39.69 38.13 -13.89
CA SER A 159 41.10 38.11 -14.28
C SER A 159 41.89 37.08 -13.48
N ILE A 160 42.60 36.20 -14.20
CA ILE A 160 43.50 35.18 -13.64
C ILE A 160 44.98 35.57 -13.72
N ALA A 161 45.28 36.75 -14.27
CA ALA A 161 46.64 37.18 -14.60
C ALA A 161 47.57 37.20 -13.38
N ARG A 162 47.04 37.58 -12.20
CA ARG A 162 47.80 37.58 -10.95
C ARG A 162 48.15 36.15 -10.52
N LEU A 163 47.21 35.23 -10.63
CA LEU A 163 47.40 33.82 -10.29
C LEU A 163 48.46 33.17 -11.19
N THR A 164 48.42 33.44 -12.50
CA THR A 164 49.46 33.01 -13.45
C THR A 164 50.85 33.59 -13.12
N SER A 165 50.91 34.86 -12.65
CA SER A 165 52.17 35.47 -12.22
C SER A 165 52.76 34.73 -11.02
N LEU A 166 51.93 34.44 -10.00
CA LEU A 166 52.36 33.74 -8.79
C LEU A 166 52.85 32.33 -9.10
N GLU A 167 52.14 31.57 -9.95
CA GLU A 167 52.58 30.23 -10.38
C GLU A 167 53.94 30.27 -11.10
N LYS A 168 54.17 31.27 -11.96
CA LYS A 168 55.44 31.46 -12.68
C LYS A 168 56.59 31.80 -11.72
N GLU A 169 56.33 32.65 -10.73
CA GLU A 169 57.29 33.04 -9.69
C GLU A 169 57.71 31.84 -8.83
N ILE A 170 56.77 30.95 -8.50
CA ILE A 170 57.02 29.71 -7.77
C ILE A 170 57.83 28.72 -8.63
N LYS A 171 57.43 28.53 -9.90
CA LYS A 171 58.10 27.61 -10.83
C LYS A 171 59.55 28.00 -11.09
N ALA A 172 59.84 29.30 -11.19
CA ALA A 172 61.19 29.82 -11.41
C ALA A 172 62.20 29.39 -10.32
N ALA A 173 61.77 29.29 -9.06
CA ALA A 173 62.62 28.74 -7.99
C ALA A 173 62.82 27.23 -8.17
N MET A 174 61.76 26.48 -8.47
CA MET A 174 61.81 25.02 -8.59
C MET A 174 62.65 24.52 -9.78
N GLU A 175 62.76 25.32 -10.83
CA GLU A 175 63.54 25.02 -12.04
C GLU A 175 65.04 25.34 -11.89
N MET A 176 65.47 25.93 -10.77
CA MET A 176 66.90 26.16 -10.50
C MET A 176 67.65 24.84 -10.36
N SER A 177 68.39 24.49 -11.40
CA SER A 177 69.14 23.23 -11.49
C SER A 177 70.61 23.36 -11.08
N TYR A 178 71.15 24.57 -11.06
CA TYR A 178 72.56 24.85 -10.76
C TYR A 178 72.75 26.26 -10.18
N VAL A 179 73.60 26.38 -9.16
CA VAL A 179 74.06 27.64 -8.57
C VAL A 179 75.53 27.46 -8.19
N ASN A 180 76.39 28.34 -8.69
CA ASN A 180 77.77 28.38 -8.27
C ASN A 180 77.92 29.25 -7.00
N PHE A 181 78.01 28.60 -5.84
CA PHE A 181 78.20 29.28 -4.54
C PHE A 181 79.59 29.93 -4.36
N SER A 182 80.45 29.94 -5.38
CA SER A 182 81.65 30.78 -5.40
C SER A 182 81.46 32.11 -6.12
N VAL A 183 80.31 32.34 -6.78
CA VAL A 183 80.02 33.52 -7.58
C VAL A 183 78.93 34.35 -6.88
N SER A 184 79.28 35.56 -6.44
CA SER A 184 78.36 36.41 -5.66
C SER A 184 77.08 36.74 -6.42
N THR A 185 77.17 36.99 -7.72
CA THR A 185 76.01 37.30 -8.56
C THR A 185 75.04 36.13 -8.70
N GLU A 186 75.52 34.89 -8.67
CA GLU A 186 74.65 33.69 -8.73
C GLU A 186 73.98 33.41 -7.37
N ILE A 187 74.66 33.68 -6.26
CA ILE A 187 74.07 33.59 -4.91
C ILE A 187 72.99 34.66 -4.72
N ASP A 188 73.25 35.88 -5.17
CA ASP A 188 72.28 36.98 -5.09
C ASP A 188 71.03 36.69 -5.94
N GLU A 189 71.21 36.05 -7.10
CA GLU A 189 70.11 35.58 -7.94
C GLU A 189 69.32 34.43 -7.29
N PHE A 190 70.01 33.45 -6.71
CA PHE A 190 69.39 32.36 -5.94
C PHE A 190 68.52 32.89 -4.79
N ARG A 191 69.04 33.86 -4.02
CA ARG A 191 68.30 34.55 -2.96
C ARG A 191 67.09 35.30 -3.47
N ARG A 192 67.28 36.06 -4.55
CA ARG A 192 66.24 36.92 -5.13
C ARG A 192 65.05 36.09 -5.60
N VAL A 193 65.30 35.04 -6.36
CA VAL A 193 64.23 34.19 -6.90
C VAL A 193 63.54 33.38 -5.80
N ASN A 194 64.27 32.82 -4.82
CA ASN A 194 63.63 32.10 -3.72
C ASN A 194 62.82 33.03 -2.80
N LYS A 195 63.26 34.27 -2.57
CA LYS A 195 62.48 35.29 -1.85
C LYS A 195 61.19 35.64 -2.58
N ILE A 196 61.25 35.79 -3.91
CA ILE A 196 60.08 36.03 -4.76
C ILE A 196 59.13 34.81 -4.72
N ALA A 197 59.66 33.59 -4.81
CA ALA A 197 58.86 32.37 -4.75
C ALA A 197 58.19 32.17 -3.38
N ILE A 198 58.87 32.45 -2.27
CA ILE A 198 58.28 32.40 -0.92
C ILE A 198 57.11 33.38 -0.83
N TYR A 199 57.32 34.63 -1.24
CA TYR A 199 56.24 35.63 -1.28
C TYR A 199 55.08 35.17 -2.18
N ALA A 200 55.39 34.57 -3.33
CA ALA A 200 54.36 34.03 -4.21
C ALA A 200 53.58 32.87 -3.57
N MET A 201 54.26 31.95 -2.86
CA MET A 201 53.63 30.85 -2.10
C MET A 201 52.74 31.37 -0.97
N GLU A 202 53.11 32.46 -0.30
CA GLU A 202 52.30 33.09 0.76
C GLU A 202 51.02 33.75 0.21
N GLN A 203 51.12 34.39 -0.96
CA GLN A 203 49.98 35.09 -1.59
C GLN A 203 49.05 34.16 -2.38
N TYR A 204 49.56 33.01 -2.85
CA TYR A 204 48.83 32.07 -3.69
C TYR A 204 47.48 31.59 -3.11
N PRO A 205 47.35 31.21 -1.83
CA PRO A 205 46.07 30.77 -1.25
C PRO A 205 45.02 31.88 -1.23
N GLY A 206 45.43 33.13 -0.99
CA GLY A 206 44.55 34.30 -0.98
C GLY A 206 44.00 34.61 -2.37
N GLU A 207 44.85 34.52 -3.39
CA GLU A 207 44.43 34.73 -4.78
C GLU A 207 43.52 33.60 -5.28
N VAL A 208 43.85 32.33 -4.97
CA VAL A 208 42.99 31.16 -5.26
C VAL A 208 41.62 31.32 -4.60
N LYS A 209 41.58 31.77 -3.33
CA LYS A 209 40.32 32.03 -2.61
C LYS A 209 39.50 33.13 -3.29
N SER A 210 40.12 34.26 -3.62
CA SER A 210 39.45 35.39 -4.26
C SER A 210 38.84 35.02 -5.61
N VAL A 211 39.61 34.30 -6.43
CA VAL A 211 39.12 33.79 -7.72
C VAL A 211 37.98 32.81 -7.48
N THR A 212 38.16 31.80 -6.62
CA THR A 212 37.13 30.77 -6.33
C THR A 212 35.82 31.38 -5.82
N GLU A 213 35.85 32.36 -4.91
CA GLU A 213 34.65 33.03 -4.40
C GLU A 213 33.91 33.84 -5.47
N LYS A 214 34.64 34.49 -6.40
CA LYS A 214 34.03 35.16 -7.56
C LYS A 214 33.37 34.16 -8.51
N LEU A 215 33.92 32.94 -8.63
CA LEU A 215 33.35 31.89 -9.47
C LEU A 215 32.18 31.14 -8.79
N LYS A 216 32.19 30.95 -7.47
CA LYS A 216 31.07 30.33 -6.72
C LYS A 216 29.73 31.05 -6.84
N LYS A 217 29.75 32.35 -7.16
CA LYS A 217 28.52 33.12 -7.47
C LYS A 217 27.73 32.54 -8.66
N PHE A 218 28.32 31.63 -9.42
CA PHE A 218 27.72 30.95 -10.56
C PHE A 218 27.17 29.54 -10.26
N ASP A 219 27.23 29.03 -9.01
CA ASP A 219 26.72 27.70 -8.63
C ASP A 219 25.20 27.50 -8.87
N GLY A 220 24.45 28.58 -9.13
CA GLY A 220 23.02 28.52 -9.47
C GLY A 220 22.69 27.81 -10.80
N ILE A 221 23.70 27.39 -11.57
CA ILE A 221 23.55 26.74 -12.88
C ILE A 221 22.77 25.41 -12.81
N LEU A 222 23.08 24.56 -11.83
CA LEU A 222 22.36 23.29 -11.68
C LEU A 222 20.86 23.54 -11.46
N ASN A 223 20.55 24.55 -10.65
CA ASN A 223 19.18 25.00 -10.42
C ASN A 223 18.55 25.60 -11.68
N PHE A 224 19.30 26.36 -12.49
CA PHE A 224 18.82 26.87 -13.78
C PHE A 224 18.41 25.73 -14.71
N THR A 225 19.27 24.72 -14.87
CA THR A 225 18.99 23.59 -15.78
C THR A 225 17.84 22.69 -15.30
N ASP A 226 17.67 22.58 -14.00
CA ASP A 226 16.56 21.84 -13.39
C ASP A 226 15.21 22.53 -13.63
N ILE A 227 15.21 23.88 -13.71
CA ILE A 227 14.03 24.69 -14.01
C ILE A 227 13.78 24.77 -15.53
N TYR A 228 14.84 24.76 -16.34
CA TYR A 228 14.80 24.98 -17.78
C TYR A 228 14.58 23.71 -18.63
N GLY A 229 15.15 22.58 -18.21
CA GLY A 229 14.99 21.26 -18.84
C GLY A 229 13.55 20.76 -19.05
N PRO A 230 12.58 21.00 -18.13
CA PRO A 230 11.20 20.56 -18.35
C PRO A 230 10.51 21.23 -19.52
N ILE A 231 10.73 22.53 -19.70
CA ILE A 231 10.04 23.31 -20.73
C ILE A 231 10.49 22.84 -22.11
N GLN A 232 11.80 22.72 -22.34
CA GLN A 232 12.35 22.25 -23.62
C GLN A 232 11.88 20.85 -23.96
N LYS A 233 11.99 19.91 -23.01
CA LYS A 233 11.58 18.53 -23.24
C LYS A 233 10.11 18.44 -23.67
N ARG A 234 9.23 19.21 -23.04
CA ARG A 234 7.81 19.23 -23.39
C ARG A 234 7.58 19.78 -24.81
N ILE A 235 8.31 20.82 -25.23
CA ILE A 235 8.27 21.36 -26.61
C ILE A 235 8.78 20.33 -27.61
N THR A 236 9.94 19.72 -27.36
CA THR A 236 10.51 18.68 -28.24
C THR A 236 9.53 17.51 -28.45
N LYS A 237 8.82 17.10 -27.39
CA LYS A 237 7.83 16.03 -27.47
C LYS A 237 6.60 16.42 -28.28
N TYR A 238 6.16 17.66 -28.17
CA TYR A 238 5.09 18.18 -29.02
C TYR A 238 5.48 18.17 -30.50
N ASP A 239 6.70 18.60 -30.83
CA ASP A 239 7.20 18.60 -32.21
C ASP A 239 7.36 17.19 -32.78
N GLU A 240 7.93 16.26 -31.99
CA GLU A 240 8.04 14.84 -32.37
C GLU A 240 6.67 14.27 -32.77
N TYR A 241 5.60 14.65 -32.08
CA TYR A 241 4.24 14.25 -32.44
C TYR A 241 3.76 14.80 -33.78
N LEU A 242 3.92 16.12 -33.97
CA LEU A 242 3.41 16.81 -35.16
C LEU A 242 4.05 16.30 -36.45
N THR A 243 5.29 15.79 -36.38
CA THR A 243 6.00 15.24 -37.53
C THR A 243 5.51 13.86 -37.98
N GLN A 244 4.68 13.17 -37.18
CA GLN A 244 4.13 11.85 -37.53
C GLN A 244 2.94 12.00 -38.51
N SER A 245 2.87 11.14 -39.54
CA SER A 245 1.81 11.18 -40.57
C SER A 245 0.39 10.99 -40.00
N ASN A 246 -0.58 11.71 -40.58
CA ASN A 246 -2.00 11.59 -40.21
C ASN A 246 -2.61 10.30 -40.80
N THR A 247 -2.93 9.33 -39.96
CA THR A 247 -3.72 8.14 -40.32
C THR A 247 -5.19 8.36 -39.97
N ASN A 248 -6.07 8.22 -40.97
CA ASN A 248 -7.53 8.29 -40.78
C ASN A 248 -8.13 6.88 -40.84
N LEU A 249 -8.99 6.54 -39.88
CA LEU A 249 -9.85 5.36 -39.99
C LEU A 249 -10.92 5.57 -41.07
N ASN A 250 -11.12 4.59 -41.94
CA ASN A 250 -12.16 4.65 -42.97
C ASN A 250 -13.57 4.48 -42.35
N ILE A 251 -14.45 5.44 -42.62
CA ILE A 251 -15.81 5.56 -42.08
C ILE A 251 -16.71 4.37 -42.45
N SER A 252 -16.52 3.75 -43.62
CA SER A 252 -17.38 2.63 -44.06
C SER A 252 -17.27 1.38 -43.18
N ASN A 253 -16.12 1.19 -42.52
CA ASN A 253 -15.87 0.04 -41.65
C ASN A 253 -16.49 0.21 -40.25
N LEU A 254 -16.73 1.45 -39.81
CA LEU A 254 -17.20 1.77 -38.46
C LEU A 254 -18.71 1.54 -38.27
N ALA A 255 -19.52 1.70 -39.32
CA ALA A 255 -20.97 1.51 -39.26
C ALA A 255 -21.38 0.05 -38.99
N THR A 256 -20.64 -0.91 -39.54
CA THR A 256 -20.86 -2.35 -39.28
C THR A 256 -20.52 -2.70 -37.83
N VAL A 257 -19.44 -2.11 -37.31
CA VAL A 257 -18.98 -2.29 -35.94
C VAL A 257 -19.94 -1.60 -34.94
N GLN A 258 -20.48 -0.42 -35.25
CA GLN A 258 -21.47 0.28 -34.42
C GLN A 258 -22.74 -0.55 -34.17
N LYS A 259 -23.19 -1.36 -35.14
CA LYS A 259 -24.35 -2.27 -34.97
C LYS A 259 -24.11 -3.39 -33.97
N ILE A 260 -22.85 -3.77 -33.77
CA ILE A 260 -22.46 -4.77 -32.76
C ILE A 260 -22.53 -4.10 -31.38
N PHE A 261 -21.95 -2.91 -31.23
CA PHE A 261 -21.97 -2.16 -29.98
C PHE A 261 -23.37 -1.72 -29.54
N SER A 262 -24.32 -1.52 -30.45
CA SER A 262 -25.71 -1.22 -30.07
C SER A 262 -26.41 -2.34 -29.29
N LYS A 263 -25.82 -3.55 -29.23
CA LYS A 263 -26.30 -4.68 -28.42
C LYS A 263 -25.52 -4.87 -27.11
N SER A 264 -24.65 -3.94 -26.75
CA SER A 264 -23.78 -4.07 -25.58
C SER A 264 -24.56 -4.23 -24.27
N SER A 265 -25.76 -3.62 -24.17
CA SER A 265 -26.69 -3.80 -23.05
C SER A 265 -27.08 -5.25 -22.82
N ASP A 266 -27.20 -6.03 -23.90
CA ASP A 266 -27.67 -7.41 -23.87
C ASP A 266 -26.61 -8.36 -23.29
N TYR A 267 -25.35 -7.91 -23.19
CA TYR A 267 -24.21 -8.71 -22.73
C TYR A 267 -23.59 -8.22 -21.41
N GLN A 268 -24.20 -7.23 -20.74
CA GLN A 268 -23.64 -6.68 -19.48
C GLN A 268 -23.52 -7.71 -18.36
N VAL A 269 -24.49 -8.63 -18.25
CA VAL A 269 -24.47 -9.70 -17.24
C VAL A 269 -23.31 -10.65 -17.52
N ALA A 270 -23.21 -11.15 -18.75
CA ALA A 270 -22.10 -11.99 -19.19
C ALA A 270 -20.72 -11.33 -19.02
N SER A 271 -20.62 -10.01 -19.22
CA SER A 271 -19.36 -9.28 -19.01
C SER A 271 -18.92 -9.35 -17.55
N LYS A 272 -19.84 -9.13 -16.60
CA LYS A 272 -19.56 -9.22 -15.16
C LYS A 272 -19.18 -10.64 -14.76
N ILE A 273 -19.85 -11.64 -15.34
CA ILE A 273 -19.52 -13.06 -15.11
C ILE A 273 -18.10 -13.36 -15.60
N ALA A 274 -17.75 -12.97 -16.82
CA ALA A 274 -16.42 -13.21 -17.38
C ALA A 274 -15.31 -12.50 -16.59
N GLU A 275 -15.56 -11.27 -16.13
CA GLU A 275 -14.65 -10.50 -15.27
C GLU A 275 -14.42 -11.18 -13.91
N SER A 276 -15.49 -11.60 -13.25
CA SER A 276 -15.40 -12.31 -11.97
C SER A 276 -14.67 -13.63 -12.11
N LEU A 277 -14.94 -14.41 -13.16
CA LEU A 277 -14.25 -15.68 -13.41
C LEU A 277 -12.77 -15.49 -13.71
N LYS A 278 -12.42 -14.48 -14.53
CA LYS A 278 -11.02 -14.10 -14.75
C LYS A 278 -10.33 -13.76 -13.45
N THR A 279 -10.97 -12.95 -12.61
CA THR A 279 -10.43 -12.56 -11.30
C THR A 279 -10.16 -13.80 -10.45
N LEU A 280 -11.09 -14.77 -10.44
CA LEU A 280 -10.90 -16.05 -9.73
C LEU A 280 -9.73 -16.88 -10.27
N THR A 281 -9.53 -16.95 -11.60
CA THR A 281 -8.40 -17.69 -12.21
C THR A 281 -7.02 -17.05 -11.98
N LEU A 282 -6.97 -15.84 -11.40
CA LEU A 282 -5.75 -15.07 -11.13
C LEU A 282 -5.46 -14.95 -9.62
N LEU A 283 -6.32 -15.48 -8.74
CA LEU A 283 -6.15 -15.39 -7.29
C LEU A 283 -4.87 -16.06 -6.79
N ASP A 284 -4.50 -17.24 -7.34
CA ASP A 284 -3.28 -17.97 -6.96
C ASP A 284 -2.00 -17.22 -7.38
N GLU A 285 -2.06 -16.37 -8.42
CA GLU A 285 -0.91 -15.64 -8.98
C GLU A 285 -0.74 -14.24 -8.36
N THR A 286 -1.80 -13.68 -7.77
CA THR A 286 -1.81 -12.32 -7.23
C THR A 286 -2.38 -12.29 -5.82
N SER A 287 -1.51 -12.10 -4.82
CA SER A 287 -1.86 -12.28 -3.40
C SER A 287 -2.96 -11.36 -2.83
N SER A 288 -3.45 -10.38 -3.59
CA SER A 288 -4.40 -9.35 -3.12
C SER A 288 -5.61 -9.11 -4.02
N LEU A 289 -5.64 -9.62 -5.25
CA LEU A 289 -6.61 -9.15 -6.25
C LEU A 289 -8.00 -9.77 -6.01
N GLY A 290 -9.00 -8.95 -5.72
CA GLY A 290 -10.37 -9.42 -5.44
C GLY A 290 -10.61 -9.90 -4.00
N ARG A 291 -9.60 -9.88 -3.12
CA ARG A 291 -9.73 -10.31 -1.72
C ARG A 291 -10.22 -9.20 -0.80
N ILE A 292 -11.04 -9.54 0.21
CA ILE A 292 -11.63 -8.54 1.13
C ILE A 292 -10.70 -8.28 2.35
N TRP A 293 -9.98 -9.30 2.83
CA TRP A 293 -9.17 -9.24 4.06
C TRP A 293 -7.79 -9.87 3.91
N ALA A 294 -7.14 -9.66 2.76
CA ALA A 294 -5.84 -10.26 2.40
C ALA A 294 -4.73 -10.07 3.45
N GLU A 295 -4.79 -9.01 4.26
CA GLU A 295 -3.71 -8.70 5.20
C GLU A 295 -3.86 -9.40 6.56
N VAL A 296 -5.07 -9.87 6.87
CA VAL A 296 -5.39 -10.57 8.12
C VAL A 296 -5.65 -12.06 7.87
N PHE A 297 -6.08 -12.42 6.65
CA PHE A 297 -6.20 -13.79 6.15
C PHE A 297 -5.50 -13.89 4.79
N LYS A 298 -4.43 -14.69 4.68
CA LYS A 298 -3.55 -14.74 3.50
C LYS A 298 -3.99 -15.71 2.41
N ASN A 299 -5.02 -16.52 2.63
CA ASN A 299 -5.44 -17.57 1.70
C ASN A 299 -6.85 -17.30 1.13
N ASP A 300 -7.26 -18.10 0.13
CA ASP A 300 -8.62 -18.10 -0.49
C ASP A 300 -9.72 -18.47 0.49
N PHE A 301 -9.34 -18.83 1.70
CA PHE A 301 -10.23 -19.00 2.82
C PHE A 301 -9.75 -18.11 3.95
N THR A 302 -10.71 -17.55 4.68
CA THR A 302 -10.42 -17.15 6.06
C THR A 302 -9.69 -18.32 6.72
N GLU A 303 -8.47 -18.10 7.20
CA GLU A 303 -7.65 -19.13 7.85
C GLU A 303 -8.32 -19.50 9.17
N LEU A 304 -9.34 -20.35 9.08
CA LEU A 304 -10.21 -20.71 10.18
C LEU A 304 -9.40 -21.31 11.35
N GLU A 305 -8.27 -21.96 11.03
CA GLU A 305 -7.35 -22.46 12.05
C GLU A 305 -6.66 -21.33 12.83
N VAL A 306 -6.27 -20.22 12.18
CA VAL A 306 -5.71 -19.04 12.87
C VAL A 306 -6.76 -18.39 13.75
N LEU A 307 -8.00 -18.27 13.26
CA LEU A 307 -9.11 -17.77 14.06
C LEU A 307 -9.37 -18.68 15.29
N LYS A 308 -9.24 -19.99 15.13
CA LYS A 308 -9.36 -20.94 16.24
C LYS A 308 -8.24 -20.77 17.26
N GLN A 309 -6.99 -20.63 16.80
CA GLN A 309 -5.83 -20.35 17.66
C GLN A 309 -5.96 -19.03 18.42
N ASP A 310 -6.49 -17.98 17.78
CA ASP A 310 -6.76 -16.69 18.40
C ASP A 310 -7.72 -16.82 19.60
N LEU A 311 -8.78 -17.62 19.48
CA LEU A 311 -9.74 -17.85 20.57
C LEU A 311 -9.11 -18.56 21.78
N ASP A 312 -8.02 -19.28 21.58
CA ASP A 312 -7.24 -19.93 22.64
C ASP A 312 -6.10 -19.05 23.16
N SER A 313 -5.78 -17.94 22.48
CA SER A 313 -4.65 -17.07 22.76
C SER A 313 -4.77 -16.35 24.11
N PRO A 314 -3.69 -16.33 24.94
CA PRO A 314 -3.66 -15.53 26.17
C PRO A 314 -3.94 -14.04 25.93
N LEU A 315 -3.57 -13.52 24.75
CA LEU A 315 -3.81 -12.14 24.38
C LEU A 315 -5.31 -11.81 24.43
N LEU A 316 -6.13 -12.54 23.67
CA LEU A 316 -7.58 -12.32 23.63
C LEU A 316 -8.27 -12.64 24.95
N LYS A 317 -7.84 -13.70 25.66
CA LYS A 317 -8.38 -14.05 26.98
C LYS A 317 -8.23 -12.92 27.98
N ASN A 318 -7.05 -12.32 28.05
CA ASN A 318 -6.76 -11.22 28.95
C ASN A 318 -7.60 -9.98 28.66
N THR A 319 -7.80 -9.65 27.39
CA THR A 319 -8.49 -8.42 26.99
C THR A 319 -10.02 -8.54 26.90
N LEU A 320 -10.54 -9.73 26.57
CA LEU A 320 -11.99 -9.98 26.48
C LEU A 320 -12.57 -10.54 27.78
N ASN A 321 -11.86 -11.41 28.51
CA ASN A 321 -12.38 -12.11 29.69
C ASN A 321 -11.42 -12.12 30.88
N LYS A 322 -10.56 -11.11 31.02
CA LYS A 322 -9.64 -10.93 32.17
C LYS A 322 -8.79 -12.16 32.50
N GLY A 323 -8.47 -12.97 31.49
CA GLY A 323 -7.64 -14.17 31.61
C GLY A 323 -8.41 -15.49 31.78
N GLU A 324 -9.74 -15.44 31.94
CA GLU A 324 -10.59 -16.64 31.92
C GLU A 324 -10.77 -17.17 30.49
N ASP A 325 -11.14 -18.46 30.36
CA ASP A 325 -11.33 -19.07 29.03
C ASP A 325 -12.54 -18.49 28.29
N LEU A 326 -12.46 -18.43 26.96
CA LEU A 326 -13.51 -17.86 26.10
C LEU A 326 -14.53 -18.93 25.68
N GLU A 327 -14.93 -19.83 26.59
CA GLU A 327 -15.75 -21.02 26.30
C GLU A 327 -17.03 -20.70 25.53
N VAL A 328 -17.79 -19.70 25.98
CA VAL A 328 -19.06 -19.30 25.34
C VAL A 328 -18.84 -18.72 23.95
N LEU A 329 -17.78 -17.92 23.77
CA LEU A 329 -17.47 -17.35 22.47
C LEU A 329 -17.04 -18.44 21.48
N LYS A 330 -16.23 -19.42 21.93
CA LYS A 330 -15.86 -20.61 21.14
C LYS A 330 -17.09 -21.41 20.73
N LYS A 331 -18.03 -21.63 21.67
CA LYS A 331 -19.30 -22.30 21.40
C LYS A 331 -20.11 -21.59 20.33
N VAL A 332 -20.30 -20.27 20.46
CA VAL A 332 -21.04 -19.44 19.49
C VAL A 332 -20.38 -19.42 18.12
N MET A 333 -19.05 -19.42 18.06
CA MET A 333 -18.30 -19.40 16.80
C MET A 333 -18.16 -20.78 16.12
N ASN A 334 -18.49 -21.88 16.81
CA ASN A 334 -18.29 -23.23 16.29
C ASN A 334 -18.92 -23.49 14.90
N PRO A 335 -20.13 -22.99 14.58
CA PRO A 335 -20.72 -23.14 13.26
C PRO A 335 -19.86 -22.62 12.11
N ILE A 336 -19.00 -21.64 12.37
CA ILE A 336 -18.13 -21.07 11.35
C ILE A 336 -17.15 -22.13 10.84
N PHE A 337 -16.62 -22.95 11.74
CA PHE A 337 -15.65 -23.98 11.39
C PHE A 337 -16.27 -25.12 10.58
N ASP A 338 -17.53 -25.46 10.84
CA ASP A 338 -18.23 -26.53 10.13
C ASP A 338 -18.73 -26.08 8.75
N ILE A 339 -19.31 -24.87 8.65
CA ILE A 339 -19.70 -24.30 7.37
C ILE A 339 -18.48 -23.99 6.50
N GLY A 340 -17.37 -23.57 7.13
CA GLY A 340 -16.09 -23.39 6.46
C GLY A 340 -15.63 -24.61 5.67
N LYS A 341 -15.87 -25.84 6.16
CA LYS A 341 -15.57 -27.07 5.42
C LYS A 341 -16.42 -27.19 4.15
N ILE A 342 -17.70 -26.84 4.22
CA ILE A 342 -18.60 -26.87 3.06
C ILE A 342 -18.15 -25.83 2.03
N VAL A 343 -17.86 -24.61 2.47
CA VAL A 343 -17.36 -23.54 1.60
C VAL A 343 -16.00 -23.91 0.99
N SER A 344 -15.13 -24.59 1.74
CA SER A 344 -13.87 -25.11 1.20
C SER A 344 -14.03 -26.13 0.07
N GLY A 345 -15.14 -26.87 0.09
CA GLY A 345 -15.53 -27.76 -1.00
C GLY A 345 -15.85 -27.04 -2.30
N PHE A 346 -16.43 -25.82 -2.27
CA PHE A 346 -16.71 -25.06 -3.49
C PHE A 346 -15.44 -24.76 -4.29
N TRP A 347 -14.39 -24.33 -3.60
CA TRP A 347 -13.11 -24.04 -4.24
C TRP A 347 -12.41 -25.32 -4.67
N THR A 348 -12.32 -26.32 -3.79
CA THR A 348 -11.63 -27.59 -4.10
C THR A 348 -12.23 -28.25 -5.36
N ASP A 349 -13.54 -28.21 -5.50
CA ASP A 349 -14.23 -28.80 -6.66
C ASP A 349 -14.13 -27.92 -7.91
N SER A 350 -13.90 -26.61 -7.76
CA SER A 350 -13.74 -25.65 -8.87
C SER A 350 -12.28 -25.37 -9.25
N ASP A 351 -11.32 -25.73 -8.40
CA ASP A 351 -9.89 -25.44 -8.54
C ASP A 351 -9.33 -26.02 -9.85
N ALA A 352 -9.74 -27.24 -10.19
CA ALA A 352 -9.37 -27.88 -11.45
C ALA A 352 -9.88 -27.11 -12.69
N ILE A 353 -10.96 -26.35 -12.57
CA ILE A 353 -11.48 -25.49 -13.64
C ILE A 353 -10.68 -24.18 -13.67
N PHE A 354 -10.40 -23.58 -12.52
CA PHE A 354 -9.69 -22.30 -12.46
C PHE A 354 -8.20 -22.42 -12.84
N ARG A 355 -7.59 -23.59 -12.63
CA ARG A 355 -6.21 -23.92 -13.05
C ARG A 355 -6.07 -24.33 -14.51
N ASP A 356 -7.18 -24.51 -15.21
CA ASP A 356 -7.19 -24.91 -16.62
C ASP A 356 -6.73 -23.74 -17.51
N ILE A 357 -5.59 -23.92 -18.17
CA ILE A 357 -4.93 -22.87 -18.96
C ILE A 357 -5.82 -22.39 -20.11
N ASP A 358 -6.45 -23.33 -20.83
CA ASP A 358 -7.33 -23.01 -21.97
C ASP A 358 -8.58 -22.26 -21.52
N PHE A 359 -9.16 -22.66 -20.37
CA PHE A 359 -10.28 -21.93 -19.76
C PHE A 359 -9.90 -20.50 -19.39
N LYS A 360 -8.74 -20.32 -18.74
CA LYS A 360 -8.22 -19.03 -18.31
C LYS A 360 -7.96 -18.09 -19.50
N GLU A 361 -7.33 -18.59 -20.56
CA GLU A 361 -7.06 -17.81 -21.78
C GLU A 361 -8.37 -17.38 -22.46
N GLN A 362 -9.31 -18.31 -22.65
CA GLN A 362 -10.60 -18.01 -23.29
C GLN A 362 -11.48 -17.10 -22.44
N ALA A 363 -11.49 -17.27 -21.11
CA ALA A 363 -12.19 -16.38 -20.19
C ALA A 363 -11.65 -14.94 -20.29
N ASN A 364 -10.33 -14.77 -20.37
CA ASN A 364 -9.69 -13.47 -20.55
C ASN A 364 -10.08 -12.82 -21.88
N ILE A 365 -10.14 -13.59 -22.97
CA ILE A 365 -10.53 -13.07 -24.29
C ILE A 365 -11.99 -12.63 -24.32
N ILE A 366 -12.90 -13.46 -23.81
CA ILE A 366 -14.33 -13.14 -23.75
C ILE A 366 -14.55 -11.91 -22.88
N GLN A 367 -13.91 -11.84 -21.70
CA GLN A 367 -13.97 -10.68 -20.83
C GLN A 367 -13.51 -9.41 -21.55
N GLN A 368 -12.35 -9.44 -22.21
CA GLN A 368 -11.85 -8.27 -22.95
C GLN A 368 -12.80 -7.84 -24.07
N LEU A 369 -13.35 -8.79 -24.84
CA LEU A 369 -14.30 -8.50 -25.91
C LEU A 369 -15.59 -7.88 -25.37
N LEU A 370 -16.13 -8.40 -24.27
CA LEU A 370 -17.36 -7.90 -23.64
C LEU A 370 -17.17 -6.54 -22.98
N THR A 371 -16.07 -6.33 -22.26
CA THR A 371 -15.73 -5.04 -21.65
C THR A 371 -15.57 -3.96 -22.72
N ASN A 372 -14.78 -4.25 -23.76
CA ASN A 372 -14.62 -3.34 -24.90
C ASN A 372 -15.96 -3.05 -25.60
N MET A 373 -16.90 -4.00 -25.60
CA MET A 373 -18.23 -3.80 -26.19
C MET A 373 -19.14 -2.91 -25.33
N ALA A 374 -19.08 -3.05 -24.00
CA ALA A 374 -19.87 -2.28 -23.05
C ALA A 374 -19.49 -0.79 -23.01
N GLU A 375 -18.23 -0.47 -23.28
CA GLU A 375 -17.72 0.89 -23.20
C GLU A 375 -18.20 1.81 -24.34
N VAL A 376 -18.59 1.25 -25.48
CA VAL A 376 -18.88 2.03 -26.70
C VAL A 376 -20.36 2.39 -26.83
N SER A 377 -20.68 3.69 -26.78
CA SER A 377 -22.05 4.18 -26.96
C SER A 377 -22.31 4.81 -28.34
N ASN A 378 -21.41 5.68 -28.84
CA ASN A 378 -21.57 6.34 -30.14
C ASN A 378 -20.21 6.46 -30.86
N LEU A 379 -19.80 5.40 -31.54
CA LEU A 379 -18.47 5.29 -32.16
C LEU A 379 -18.23 6.37 -33.22
N GLU A 380 -19.23 6.71 -34.03
CA GLU A 380 -19.07 7.69 -35.12
C GLU A 380 -18.72 9.08 -34.58
N LYS A 381 -19.49 9.57 -33.59
CA LYS A 381 -19.23 10.85 -32.94
C LYS A 381 -17.88 10.83 -32.22
N SER A 382 -17.58 9.72 -31.54
CA SER A 382 -16.34 9.56 -30.78
C SER A 382 -15.10 9.51 -31.69
N VAL A 383 -15.16 8.84 -32.84
CA VAL A 383 -14.06 8.84 -33.84
C VAL A 383 -13.84 10.23 -34.42
N ALA A 384 -14.89 10.99 -34.73
CA ALA A 384 -14.75 12.35 -35.22
C ALA A 384 -14.07 13.28 -34.19
N ALA A 385 -14.48 13.17 -32.93
CA ALA A 385 -13.92 13.91 -31.81
C ALA A 385 -12.43 13.57 -31.58
N VAL A 386 -12.09 12.27 -31.51
CA VAL A 386 -10.72 11.78 -31.36
C VAL A 386 -9.85 12.19 -32.55
N SER A 387 -10.34 12.05 -33.78
CA SER A 387 -9.59 12.46 -34.98
C SER A 387 -9.29 13.97 -35.00
N SER A 388 -10.18 14.80 -34.44
CA SER A 388 -9.93 16.24 -34.27
C SER A 388 -8.88 16.49 -33.19
N MET A 389 -9.01 15.82 -32.05
CA MET A 389 -8.06 15.88 -30.93
C MET A 389 -6.64 15.48 -31.36
N LEU A 390 -6.50 14.41 -32.15
CA LEU A 390 -5.21 13.90 -32.64
C LEU A 390 -4.47 14.86 -33.57
N LYS A 391 -5.12 15.88 -34.15
CA LYS A 391 -4.44 16.83 -35.05
C LYS A 391 -3.52 17.80 -34.29
N LEU A 392 -3.80 18.07 -33.02
CA LEU A 392 -3.19 19.16 -32.24
C LEU A 392 -3.29 20.54 -32.94
N LYS A 393 -3.12 21.64 -32.19
CA LYS A 393 -3.03 23.00 -32.77
C LYS A 393 -1.56 23.36 -33.02
N ASN A 394 -1.23 24.40 -33.78
CA ASN A 394 0.19 24.79 -33.92
C ASN A 394 0.76 25.30 -32.58
N ILE A 395 2.06 25.08 -32.35
CA ILE A 395 2.81 25.69 -31.23
C ILE A 395 2.71 27.22 -31.33
N SER A 396 2.63 27.93 -30.19
CA SER A 396 2.66 29.40 -30.21
C SER A 396 4.06 29.91 -30.59
N LYS A 397 4.14 31.04 -31.28
CA LYS A 397 5.44 31.61 -31.72
C LYS A 397 6.43 31.77 -30.56
N GLU A 398 5.95 32.09 -29.37
CA GLU A 398 6.76 32.27 -28.16
C GLU A 398 7.48 30.97 -27.74
N LEU A 399 6.87 29.80 -27.96
CA LEU A 399 7.47 28.50 -27.70
C LEU A 399 8.46 28.07 -28.80
N ASP A 400 8.23 28.47 -30.05
CA ASP A 400 9.20 28.28 -31.14
C ASP A 400 10.46 29.13 -30.94
N ASP A 401 10.27 30.39 -30.55
CA ASP A 401 11.35 31.30 -30.17
C ASP A 401 12.10 30.76 -28.94
N PHE A 402 11.40 30.14 -27.98
CA PHE A 402 12.03 29.46 -26.84
C PHE A 402 12.98 28.36 -27.31
N LYS A 403 12.50 27.45 -28.16
CA LYS A 403 13.27 26.30 -28.67
C LYS A 403 14.52 26.76 -29.41
N THR A 404 14.37 27.73 -30.31
CA THR A 404 15.48 28.28 -31.11
C THR A 404 16.55 28.93 -30.24
N ASN A 405 16.16 29.55 -29.13
CA ASN A 405 17.10 30.15 -28.19
C ASN A 405 17.70 29.14 -27.21
N TYR A 406 16.98 28.07 -26.88
CA TYR A 406 17.48 26.96 -26.06
C TYR A 406 18.70 26.32 -26.70
N ASP A 407 18.60 25.95 -27.98
CA ASP A 407 19.67 25.23 -28.67
C ASP A 407 20.98 26.03 -28.76
N LYS A 408 20.91 27.36 -28.53
CA LYS A 408 22.08 28.26 -28.45
C LYS A 408 22.75 28.27 -27.06
N ILE A 409 22.10 27.75 -26.02
CA ILE A 409 22.65 27.68 -24.66
C ILE A 409 23.50 26.41 -24.54
N ASN A 410 24.83 26.55 -24.43
CA ASN A 410 25.77 25.42 -24.32
C ASN A 410 25.74 24.74 -22.93
N LEU A 411 24.68 24.00 -22.64
CA LEU A 411 24.46 23.29 -21.36
C LEU A 411 25.57 22.29 -20.99
N ASP A 412 26.21 21.64 -21.95
CA ASP A 412 27.35 20.75 -21.65
C ASP A 412 28.61 21.54 -21.21
N GLY A 413 28.74 22.80 -21.65
CA GLY A 413 29.72 23.74 -21.09
C GLY A 413 29.46 24.02 -19.60
N PHE A 414 28.20 24.14 -19.20
CA PHE A 414 27.78 24.35 -17.81
C PHE A 414 28.06 23.15 -16.88
N LEU A 415 27.90 21.91 -17.36
CA LEU A 415 28.24 20.72 -16.55
C LEU A 415 29.75 20.63 -16.28
N LYS A 416 30.55 20.91 -17.31
CA LYS A 416 32.01 21.00 -17.19
C LYS A 416 32.41 22.08 -16.19
N GLN A 417 31.66 23.19 -16.11
CA GLN A 417 31.88 24.26 -15.13
C GLN A 417 31.60 23.82 -13.69
N SER A 418 30.52 23.08 -13.43
CA SER A 418 30.22 22.55 -12.08
C SER A 418 31.36 21.64 -11.59
N GLN A 419 31.88 20.77 -12.46
CA GLN A 419 33.03 19.91 -12.15
C GLN A 419 34.32 20.72 -11.91
N ILE A 420 34.45 21.90 -12.54
CA ILE A 420 35.55 22.82 -12.27
C ILE A 420 35.42 23.44 -10.88
N VAL A 421 34.22 23.82 -10.42
CA VAL A 421 34.02 24.36 -9.05
C VAL A 421 34.42 23.35 -7.97
N ASP A 422 34.09 22.07 -8.16
CA ASP A 422 34.53 21.00 -7.24
C ASP A 422 36.06 20.85 -7.22
N LYS A 423 36.69 20.84 -8.40
CA LYS A 423 38.16 20.87 -8.53
C LYS A 423 38.79 22.12 -7.91
N LEU A 424 38.09 23.26 -7.94
CA LEU A 424 38.55 24.50 -7.31
C LEU A 424 38.43 24.45 -5.79
N ASN A 425 37.40 23.81 -5.23
CA ASN A 425 37.29 23.57 -3.79
C ASN A 425 38.41 22.63 -3.29
N GLU A 426 38.71 21.57 -4.04
CA GLU A 426 39.86 20.70 -3.76
C GLU A 426 41.18 21.46 -3.87
N THR A 427 41.30 22.35 -4.87
CA THR A 427 42.52 23.15 -5.04
C THR A 427 42.67 24.22 -3.97
N HIS A 428 41.58 24.82 -3.50
CA HIS A 428 41.60 25.76 -2.38
C HIS A 428 42.12 25.07 -1.11
N LYS A 429 41.69 23.84 -0.84
CA LYS A 429 42.22 23.00 0.25
C LYS A 429 43.72 22.73 0.08
N TYR A 430 44.14 22.36 -1.13
CA TYR A 430 45.54 22.12 -1.46
C TYR A 430 46.43 23.39 -1.37
N ALA A 431 45.94 24.56 -1.80
CA ALA A 431 46.70 25.81 -1.71
C ALA A 431 47.04 26.17 -0.25
N TYR A 432 46.12 25.88 0.68
CA TYR A 432 46.41 25.98 2.11
C TYR A 432 47.45 24.95 2.59
N GLU A 433 47.46 23.73 2.03
CA GLU A 433 48.49 22.73 2.33
C GLU A 433 49.89 23.18 1.89
N VAL A 434 50.02 23.86 0.75
CA VAL A 434 51.30 24.46 0.30
C VAL A 434 51.82 25.50 1.30
N ASN A 435 50.94 26.32 1.88
CA ASN A 435 51.32 27.32 2.89
C ASN A 435 51.95 26.67 4.15
N ILE A 436 51.48 25.47 4.53
CA ILE A 436 52.04 24.69 5.66
C ILE A 436 53.50 24.27 5.38
N HIS A 437 53.92 24.22 4.11
CA HIS A 437 55.25 23.79 3.70
C HIS A 437 56.23 24.93 3.39
N ILE A 438 55.83 26.20 3.52
CA ILE A 438 56.73 27.35 3.34
C ILE A 438 57.93 27.32 4.33
N PRO A 439 57.75 27.02 5.64
CA PRO A 439 58.88 26.93 6.56
C PRO A 439 59.91 25.87 6.16
N HIS A 440 59.44 24.75 5.57
CA HIS A 440 60.32 23.72 5.04
C HIS A 440 61.11 24.22 3.82
N TRP A 441 60.47 24.97 2.91
CA TRP A 441 61.15 25.59 1.76
C TRP A 441 62.23 26.59 2.19
N ILE A 442 61.92 27.46 3.15
CA ILE A 442 62.87 28.42 3.74
C ILE A 442 64.07 27.66 4.32
N SER A 443 63.81 26.60 5.09
CA SER A 443 64.86 25.79 5.72
C SER A 443 65.82 25.17 4.70
N VAL A 444 65.33 24.64 3.56
CA VAL A 444 66.20 24.03 2.54
C VAL A 444 66.97 25.06 1.72
N VAL A 445 66.44 26.28 1.55
CA VAL A 445 67.14 27.41 0.93
C VAL A 445 68.29 27.88 1.82
N GLU A 446 68.02 28.10 3.11
CA GLU A 446 69.04 28.50 4.10
C GLU A 446 70.12 27.42 4.26
N GLU A 447 69.73 26.15 4.27
CA GLU A 447 70.68 25.04 4.31
C GLU A 447 71.55 24.97 3.05
N ALA A 448 70.98 25.20 1.87
CA ALA A 448 71.73 25.21 0.63
C ALA A 448 72.79 26.32 0.61
N GLU A 449 72.47 27.50 1.12
CA GLU A 449 73.45 28.59 1.29
C GLU A 449 74.54 28.25 2.30
N ARG A 450 74.16 27.69 3.45
CA ARG A 450 75.09 27.35 4.54
C ARG A 450 76.06 26.24 4.13
N THR A 451 75.55 25.21 3.46
CA THR A 451 76.31 24.01 3.06
C THR A 451 76.93 24.12 1.67
N LYS A 452 76.58 25.17 0.92
CA LYS A 452 76.96 25.38 -0.49
C LYS A 452 76.60 24.19 -1.38
N SER A 453 75.47 23.53 -1.10
CA SER A 453 75.00 22.33 -1.78
C SER A 453 73.50 22.41 -2.06
N LEU A 454 73.10 22.04 -3.28
CA LEU A 454 71.69 22.01 -3.68
C LEU A 454 71.02 20.65 -3.47
N ASN A 455 71.64 19.68 -2.79
CA ASN A 455 71.09 18.32 -2.72
C ASN A 455 69.70 18.29 -2.06
N ASN A 456 69.56 18.83 -0.85
CA ASN A 456 68.27 18.87 -0.14
C ASN A 456 67.28 19.83 -0.81
N TYR A 457 67.77 20.90 -1.45
CA TYR A 457 66.96 21.81 -2.25
C TYR A 457 66.34 21.12 -3.47
N LYS A 458 67.11 20.29 -4.18
CA LYS A 458 66.66 19.50 -5.32
C LYS A 458 65.72 18.37 -4.91
N GLU A 459 65.95 17.75 -3.76
CA GLU A 459 65.03 16.75 -3.22
C GLU A 459 63.69 17.38 -2.83
N ALA A 460 63.73 18.52 -2.11
CA ALA A 460 62.55 19.28 -1.76
C ALA A 460 61.79 19.77 -3.00
N SER A 461 62.50 20.32 -4.00
CA SER A 461 61.87 20.78 -5.24
C SER A 461 61.18 19.66 -5.99
N ASN A 462 61.71 18.43 -5.96
CA ASN A 462 61.13 17.23 -6.58
C ASN A 462 60.09 16.49 -5.74
N SER A 463 59.77 16.96 -4.54
CA SER A 463 58.78 16.29 -3.69
C SER A 463 57.34 16.54 -4.16
N ASP A 464 56.46 15.56 -3.89
CA ASP A 464 55.02 15.60 -4.16
C ASP A 464 54.32 16.83 -3.55
N LYS A 465 54.93 17.43 -2.51
CA LYS A 465 54.44 18.66 -1.84
C LYS A 465 54.40 19.89 -2.76
N TYR A 466 55.19 19.90 -3.83
CA TYR A 466 55.34 21.01 -4.76
C TYR A 466 55.06 20.63 -6.23
N GLU A 467 54.71 19.38 -6.49
CA GLU A 467 54.57 18.77 -7.83
C GLU A 467 53.56 19.50 -8.74
N LYS A 468 52.48 20.07 -8.18
CA LYS A 468 51.47 20.80 -8.97
C LYS A 468 51.98 22.09 -9.64
N PHE A 469 53.12 22.63 -9.20
CA PHE A 469 53.78 23.77 -9.86
C PHE A 469 54.74 23.33 -10.98
N LYS A 470 55.02 22.02 -11.11
CA LYS A 470 55.91 21.44 -12.13
C LYS A 470 55.17 20.95 -13.37
N ASN A 471 53.98 20.38 -13.20
CA ASN A 471 53.19 19.82 -14.30
C ASN A 471 52.53 20.91 -15.17
N ASP A 472 52.44 20.69 -16.49
CA ASP A 472 51.93 21.62 -17.53
C ASP A 472 50.41 21.93 -17.47
N HIS A 473 49.77 21.71 -16.32
CA HIS A 473 48.38 22.10 -16.08
C HIS A 473 48.27 23.01 -14.85
N PRO A 474 48.81 24.24 -14.90
CA PRO A 474 48.63 25.20 -13.84
C PRO A 474 47.14 25.51 -13.63
N LEU A 475 46.77 25.84 -12.40
CA LEU A 475 45.39 26.15 -12.01
C LEU A 475 44.85 27.30 -12.85
N SER A 476 45.72 28.24 -13.25
CA SER A 476 45.37 29.31 -14.18
C SER A 476 44.84 28.82 -15.53
N THR A 477 45.31 27.70 -16.09
CA THR A 477 44.77 27.14 -17.34
C THR A 477 43.35 26.59 -17.17
N ILE A 478 43.08 25.93 -16.04
CA ILE A 478 41.73 25.46 -15.68
C ILE A 478 40.78 26.65 -15.51
N LEU A 479 41.25 27.72 -14.89
CA LEU A 479 40.50 28.95 -14.65
C LEU A 479 40.29 29.80 -15.92
N ALA A 480 41.22 29.79 -16.88
CA ALA A 480 41.09 30.47 -18.18
C ALA A 480 39.93 29.88 -18.99
N ASN A 481 39.87 28.55 -19.07
CA ASN A 481 38.80 27.82 -19.75
C ASN A 481 37.44 28.07 -19.10
N TYR A 482 37.40 28.28 -17.78
CA TYR A 482 36.19 28.66 -17.06
C TYR A 482 35.72 30.08 -17.42
N GLY A 483 36.65 31.05 -17.47
CA GLY A 483 36.34 32.44 -17.79
C GLY A 483 35.72 32.63 -19.18
N GLU A 484 36.24 31.93 -20.19
CA GLU A 484 35.67 31.95 -21.54
C GLU A 484 34.27 31.34 -21.56
N ALA A 485 34.05 30.23 -20.86
CA ALA A 485 32.75 29.57 -20.86
C ALA A 485 31.65 30.40 -20.16
N VAL A 486 31.98 31.14 -19.08
CA VAL A 486 31.04 32.09 -18.44
C VAL A 486 30.73 33.29 -19.34
N LYS A 487 31.69 33.75 -20.14
CA LYS A 487 31.52 34.85 -21.08
C LYS A 487 30.56 34.49 -22.22
N ASP A 488 30.68 33.28 -22.77
CA ASP A 488 29.75 32.76 -23.79
C ASP A 488 28.31 32.74 -23.26
N ILE A 489 28.13 32.29 -22.01
CA ILE A 489 26.84 32.26 -21.32
C ILE A 489 26.26 33.66 -21.13
N ARG A 490 27.09 34.62 -20.67
CA ARG A 490 26.71 36.02 -20.50
C ARG A 490 26.19 36.62 -21.80
N ILE A 491 26.87 36.38 -22.92
CA ILE A 491 26.47 36.86 -24.25
C ILE A 491 25.10 36.30 -24.63
N THR A 492 24.90 34.99 -24.46
CA THR A 492 23.63 34.33 -24.79
C THR A 492 22.46 34.86 -23.97
N PHE A 493 22.59 34.99 -22.65
CA PHE A 493 21.50 35.53 -21.81
C PHE A 493 21.24 37.03 -21.99
N SER A 494 22.27 37.82 -22.32
CA SER A 494 22.11 39.26 -22.56
C SER A 494 21.28 39.57 -23.80
N SER A 495 21.28 38.65 -24.78
CA SER A 495 20.50 38.78 -26.02
C SER A 495 18.99 38.48 -25.87
N ASN A 496 18.55 37.97 -24.71
CA ASN A 496 17.20 37.41 -24.53
C ASN A 496 16.40 38.11 -23.41
N ILE A 497 15.83 39.28 -23.73
CA ILE A 497 15.32 40.27 -22.76
C ILE A 497 14.03 39.83 -22.05
N ASN A 498 13.16 39.04 -22.70
CA ASN A 498 11.83 38.66 -22.18
C ASN A 498 11.78 37.25 -21.54
N PHE A 499 12.92 36.58 -21.45
CA PHE A 499 13.06 35.24 -20.89
C PHE A 499 13.07 35.31 -19.35
N PRO A 500 12.33 34.46 -18.60
CA PRO A 500 11.55 33.26 -19.03
C PRO A 500 10.02 33.37 -19.01
N ASN A 501 9.45 34.47 -18.54
CA ASN A 501 8.03 34.53 -18.14
C ASN A 501 7.05 34.35 -19.30
N SER A 502 7.29 34.95 -20.48
CA SER A 502 6.35 34.84 -21.61
C SER A 502 6.30 33.42 -22.17
N GLN A 503 7.44 32.72 -22.23
CA GLN A 503 7.50 31.34 -22.73
C GLN A 503 6.90 30.35 -21.73
N VAL A 504 7.08 30.56 -20.43
CA VAL A 504 6.44 29.74 -19.39
C VAL A 504 4.93 29.93 -19.40
N ASN A 505 4.44 31.16 -19.58
CA ASN A 505 3.01 31.43 -19.72
C ASN A 505 2.42 30.79 -20.98
N ALA A 506 3.11 30.85 -22.11
CA ALA A 506 2.72 30.16 -23.33
C ALA A 506 2.68 28.63 -23.13
N MET A 507 3.66 28.11 -22.39
CA MET A 507 3.73 26.69 -22.04
C MET A 507 2.57 26.25 -21.14
N PHE A 508 2.24 27.08 -20.14
CA PHE A 508 1.10 26.87 -19.27
C PHE A 508 -0.20 26.88 -20.06
N ALA A 509 -0.40 27.87 -20.93
CA ALA A 509 -1.56 27.95 -21.80
C ALA A 509 -1.69 26.74 -22.74
N MET A 510 -0.59 26.26 -23.31
CA MET A 510 -0.56 25.04 -24.13
C MET A 510 -0.94 23.80 -23.30
N ALA A 511 -0.34 23.63 -22.11
CA ALA A 511 -0.64 22.52 -21.22
C ALA A 511 -2.11 22.55 -20.75
N THR A 512 -2.63 23.72 -20.37
CA THR A 512 -4.04 23.91 -20.01
C THR A 512 -4.98 23.61 -21.18
N SER A 513 -4.66 24.07 -22.39
CA SER A 513 -5.46 23.79 -23.58
C SER A 513 -5.47 22.30 -23.93
N LEU A 514 -4.33 21.62 -23.81
CA LEU A 514 -4.22 20.18 -24.02
C LEU A 514 -4.99 19.40 -22.95
N ASN A 515 -4.85 19.79 -21.68
CA ASN A 515 -5.59 19.19 -20.57
C ASN A 515 -7.09 19.31 -20.78
N LYS A 516 -7.57 20.52 -21.09
CA LYS A 516 -8.97 20.77 -21.42
C LYS A 516 -9.44 19.94 -22.62
N THR A 517 -8.64 19.83 -23.67
CA THR A 517 -8.99 19.02 -24.85
C THR A 517 -9.11 17.54 -24.50
N MET A 518 -8.21 17.01 -23.66
CA MET A 518 -8.28 15.63 -23.19
C MET A 518 -9.50 15.41 -22.29
N GLU A 519 -9.74 16.27 -21.30
CA GLU A 519 -10.91 16.20 -20.42
C GLU A 519 -12.23 16.25 -21.21
N GLU A 520 -12.33 17.13 -22.21
CA GLU A 520 -13.51 17.23 -23.08
C GLU A 520 -13.73 15.99 -23.96
N ASN A 521 -12.68 15.22 -24.27
CA ASN A 521 -12.71 14.09 -25.20
C ASN A 521 -12.38 12.73 -24.55
N GLU A 522 -12.17 12.65 -23.25
CA GLU A 522 -11.74 11.45 -22.53
C GLU A 522 -12.66 10.26 -22.80
N LYS A 523 -13.97 10.51 -22.69
CA LYS A 523 -14.99 9.50 -23.00
C LYS A 523 -14.89 9.03 -24.45
N SER A 524 -14.79 9.96 -25.40
CA SER A 524 -14.66 9.63 -26.83
C SER A 524 -13.40 8.81 -27.12
N LEU A 525 -12.29 9.13 -26.45
CA LEU A 525 -11.04 8.41 -26.58
C LEU A 525 -11.14 6.98 -26.05
N ALA A 526 -11.74 6.80 -24.88
CA ALA A 526 -12.00 5.48 -24.30
C ALA A 526 -12.88 4.63 -25.24
N GLU A 527 -13.98 5.19 -25.75
CA GLU A 527 -14.87 4.51 -26.70
C GLU A 527 -14.14 4.07 -27.98
N VAL A 528 -13.31 4.93 -28.57
CA VAL A 528 -12.57 4.60 -29.80
C VAL A 528 -11.54 3.50 -29.53
N LYS A 529 -10.81 3.57 -28.41
CA LYS A 529 -9.86 2.53 -28.02
C LYS A 529 -10.53 1.18 -27.79
N ALA A 530 -11.62 1.17 -27.05
CA ALA A 530 -12.42 -0.02 -26.78
C ALA A 530 -12.86 -0.66 -28.11
N ALA A 531 -13.38 0.15 -29.04
CA ALA A 531 -13.79 -0.33 -30.35
C ALA A 531 -12.64 -0.95 -31.17
N LEU A 532 -11.48 -0.29 -31.21
CA LEU A 532 -10.31 -0.77 -31.94
C LEU A 532 -9.73 -2.05 -31.31
N ASN A 533 -9.68 -2.12 -29.98
CA ASN A 533 -9.25 -3.32 -29.26
C ASN A 533 -10.21 -4.49 -29.47
N PHE A 534 -11.53 -4.24 -29.47
CA PHE A 534 -12.53 -5.26 -29.81
C PHE A 534 -12.27 -5.86 -31.19
N ILE A 535 -12.06 -5.00 -32.20
CA ILE A 535 -11.75 -5.42 -33.58
C ILE A 535 -10.45 -6.24 -33.62
N LYS A 536 -9.39 -5.73 -33.00
CA LYS A 536 -8.07 -6.37 -32.96
C LYS A 536 -8.11 -7.77 -32.35
N ILE A 537 -8.80 -7.94 -31.22
CA ILE A 537 -8.94 -9.23 -30.54
C ILE A 537 -9.83 -10.16 -31.38
N SER A 538 -10.94 -9.65 -31.90
CA SER A 538 -11.89 -10.42 -32.72
C SER A 538 -11.25 -11.04 -33.97
N GLN A 539 -10.32 -10.33 -34.61
CA GLN A 539 -9.62 -10.80 -35.81
C GLN A 539 -8.72 -12.02 -35.57
N LYS A 540 -8.36 -12.34 -34.31
CA LYS A 540 -7.54 -13.53 -33.98
C LYS A 540 -8.28 -14.85 -34.14
N GLY A 541 -9.62 -14.84 -34.07
CA GLY A 541 -10.46 -15.99 -34.43
C GLY A 541 -10.39 -17.20 -33.48
N GLU A 542 -10.28 -16.98 -32.17
CA GLU A 542 -10.14 -18.08 -31.20
C GLU A 542 -11.44 -18.85 -30.91
N ASN A 543 -11.32 -20.18 -30.78
CA ASN A 543 -12.44 -21.07 -30.48
C ASN A 543 -12.70 -21.10 -28.96
N CYS A 544 -13.81 -20.49 -28.52
CA CYS A 544 -14.20 -20.40 -27.11
C CYS A 544 -15.07 -21.58 -26.62
N ALA A 545 -15.04 -22.74 -27.28
CA ALA A 545 -15.85 -23.90 -26.89
C ALA A 545 -15.46 -24.46 -25.51
N HIS A 546 -14.19 -24.35 -25.11
CA HIS A 546 -13.72 -24.86 -23.82
C HIS A 546 -14.28 -24.05 -22.66
N PHE A 547 -14.33 -22.71 -22.82
CA PHE A 547 -14.99 -21.81 -21.90
C PHE A 547 -16.43 -22.24 -21.60
N VAL A 548 -17.24 -22.43 -22.65
CA VAL A 548 -18.65 -22.85 -22.52
C VAL A 548 -18.79 -24.17 -21.76
N SER A 549 -17.95 -25.16 -22.08
CA SER A 549 -17.99 -26.48 -21.42
C SER A 549 -17.66 -26.39 -19.92
N LYS A 550 -16.67 -25.59 -19.55
CA LYS A 550 -16.22 -25.43 -18.17
C LYS A 550 -17.21 -24.60 -17.34
N ILE A 551 -17.82 -23.58 -17.93
CA ILE A 551 -18.95 -22.82 -17.35
C ILE A 551 -20.10 -23.75 -16.96
N GLY A 552 -20.53 -24.65 -17.85
CA GLY A 552 -21.60 -25.60 -17.54
C GLY A 552 -21.22 -26.64 -16.47
N THR A 553 -19.93 -26.87 -16.23
CA THR A 553 -19.46 -27.73 -15.12
C THR A 553 -19.47 -26.95 -13.80
N LEU A 554 -19.02 -25.70 -13.86
CA LEU A 554 -19.03 -24.76 -12.74
C LEU A 554 -20.46 -24.53 -12.21
N GLU A 555 -21.43 -24.31 -13.11
CA GLU A 555 -22.86 -24.16 -12.78
C GLU A 555 -23.37 -25.31 -11.89
N LYS A 556 -23.04 -26.56 -12.24
CA LYS A 556 -23.44 -27.75 -11.46
C LYS A 556 -22.81 -27.78 -10.07
N ILE A 557 -21.52 -27.49 -9.97
CA ILE A 557 -20.80 -27.44 -8.67
C ILE A 557 -21.47 -26.40 -7.77
N MET A 558 -21.80 -25.23 -8.32
CA MET A 558 -22.44 -24.14 -7.58
C MET A 558 -23.83 -24.51 -7.07
N ASP A 559 -24.67 -25.10 -7.93
CA ASP A 559 -26.01 -25.51 -7.55
C ASP A 559 -26.04 -26.58 -6.45
N GLU A 560 -25.12 -27.55 -6.50
CA GLU A 560 -25.01 -28.61 -5.50
C GLU A 560 -24.57 -28.07 -4.14
N LYS A 561 -23.51 -27.26 -4.12
CA LYS A 561 -22.93 -26.76 -2.87
C LYS A 561 -23.77 -25.64 -2.24
N ARG A 562 -24.46 -24.84 -3.04
CA ARG A 562 -25.44 -23.85 -2.55
C ARG A 562 -26.55 -24.51 -1.75
N LYS A 563 -27.10 -25.63 -2.24
CA LYS A 563 -28.12 -26.41 -1.51
C LYS A 563 -27.60 -26.92 -0.17
N GLN A 564 -26.35 -27.35 -0.10
CA GLN A 564 -25.72 -27.79 1.16
C GLN A 564 -25.58 -26.63 2.16
N LEU A 565 -25.16 -25.47 1.68
CA LEU A 565 -25.05 -24.26 2.51
C LEU A 565 -26.42 -23.80 3.04
N ASP A 566 -27.43 -23.73 2.18
CA ASP A 566 -28.79 -23.35 2.56
C ASP A 566 -29.38 -24.33 3.61
N THR A 567 -29.04 -25.62 3.51
CA THR A 567 -29.46 -26.64 4.48
C THR A 567 -28.82 -26.41 5.85
N GLU A 568 -27.52 -26.16 5.94
CA GLU A 568 -26.85 -25.86 7.22
C GLU A 568 -27.32 -24.53 7.81
N ARG A 569 -27.64 -23.57 6.95
CA ARG A 569 -28.14 -22.26 7.36
C ARG A 569 -29.50 -22.36 8.06
N GLU A 570 -30.42 -23.20 7.56
CA GLU A 570 -31.71 -23.41 8.25
C GLU A 570 -31.52 -24.07 9.63
N LYS A 571 -30.55 -25.00 9.77
CA LYS A 571 -30.25 -25.62 11.07
C LYS A 571 -29.78 -24.62 12.14
N LEU A 572 -29.16 -23.51 11.76
CA LEU A 572 -28.70 -22.49 12.71
C LEU A 572 -29.84 -21.71 13.36
N LYS A 573 -30.96 -21.55 12.66
CA LYS A 573 -32.14 -20.84 13.19
C LYS A 573 -32.86 -21.64 14.28
N ASP A 574 -32.84 -22.96 14.16
CA ASP A 574 -33.51 -23.90 15.08
C ASP A 574 -32.59 -24.43 16.19
N SER A 575 -31.37 -23.88 16.31
CA SER A 575 -30.37 -24.34 17.29
C SER A 575 -30.72 -23.96 18.74
N PRO A 576 -30.36 -24.79 19.74
CA PRO A 576 -30.44 -24.43 21.16
C PRO A 576 -29.73 -23.12 21.52
N ASP A 577 -28.78 -22.69 20.68
CA ASP A 577 -27.97 -21.48 20.87
C ASP A 577 -28.57 -20.23 20.17
N ALA A 578 -29.81 -20.31 19.69
CA ALA A 578 -30.49 -19.23 18.97
C ALA A 578 -30.51 -17.88 19.73
N GLU A 579 -30.49 -17.90 21.06
CA GLU A 579 -30.46 -16.68 21.87
C GLU A 579 -29.13 -15.94 21.79
N PHE A 580 -28.00 -16.67 21.66
CA PHE A 580 -26.69 -16.07 21.41
C PHE A 580 -26.59 -15.49 19.99
N TYR A 581 -27.18 -16.16 19.02
CA TYR A 581 -27.22 -15.72 17.62
C TYR A 581 -27.98 -14.40 17.42
N LYS A 582 -28.97 -14.09 18.27
CA LYS A 582 -29.60 -12.76 18.28
C LYS A 582 -28.61 -11.63 18.59
N GLU A 583 -27.67 -11.87 19.50
CA GLU A 583 -26.63 -10.88 19.81
C GLU A 583 -25.64 -10.75 18.63
N VAL A 584 -25.29 -11.86 17.96
CA VAL A 584 -24.40 -11.85 16.78
C VAL A 584 -25.02 -10.99 15.67
N VAL A 585 -26.31 -11.20 15.38
CA VAL A 585 -27.05 -10.41 14.38
C VAL A 585 -27.12 -8.92 14.75
N LYS A 586 -27.29 -8.58 16.03
CA LYS A 586 -27.26 -7.18 16.50
C LYS A 586 -25.91 -6.52 16.24
N LEU A 587 -24.80 -7.23 16.46
CA LEU A 587 -23.45 -6.73 16.16
C LEU A 587 -23.30 -6.41 14.67
N ASN A 588 -23.77 -7.31 13.79
CA ASN A 588 -23.69 -7.14 12.34
C ASN A 588 -24.45 -5.94 11.80
N ARG A 589 -25.68 -5.73 12.28
CA ARG A 589 -26.54 -4.63 11.80
C ARG A 589 -26.04 -3.24 12.20
N GLY A 590 -25.15 -3.14 13.19
CA GLY A 590 -24.77 -1.86 13.82
C GLY A 590 -23.35 -1.37 13.57
N PHE A 591 -22.40 -2.22 13.15
CA PHE A 591 -20.96 -1.87 13.22
C PHE A 591 -20.09 -2.46 12.10
N ASN A 592 -19.40 -1.61 11.35
CA ASN A 592 -18.35 -2.02 10.40
C ASN A 592 -17.00 -2.23 11.13
N VAL A 593 -16.94 -3.26 11.99
CA VAL A 593 -15.82 -3.51 12.90
C VAL A 593 -14.57 -3.99 12.16
N LYS A 594 -14.74 -4.74 11.07
CA LYS A 594 -13.68 -5.48 10.37
C LYS A 594 -12.63 -4.62 9.67
N ALA A 595 -13.02 -3.75 8.73
CA ALA A 595 -12.09 -3.01 7.87
C ALA A 595 -11.19 -2.05 8.67
N LYS A 596 -11.73 -1.52 9.76
CA LYS A 596 -11.05 -0.58 10.64
C LYS A 596 -9.95 -1.23 11.48
N LEU A 597 -10.23 -2.41 12.02
CA LEU A 597 -9.25 -3.18 12.79
C LEU A 597 -8.14 -3.73 11.89
N VAL A 598 -8.48 -4.24 10.69
CA VAL A 598 -7.50 -4.67 9.68
C VAL A 598 -6.50 -3.55 9.36
N ALA A 599 -7.00 -2.35 9.04
CA ALA A 599 -6.15 -1.20 8.76
C ALA A 599 -5.23 -0.81 9.93
N GLY A 600 -5.77 -0.82 11.16
CA GLY A 600 -4.96 -0.55 12.37
C GLY A 600 -3.86 -1.58 12.59
N SER A 601 -4.17 -2.88 12.45
CA SER A 601 -3.19 -3.97 12.59
C SER A 601 -2.05 -3.83 11.57
N ASN A 602 -2.38 -3.52 10.31
CA ASN A 602 -1.40 -3.38 9.23
C ASN A 602 -0.43 -2.22 9.47
N LEU A 603 -0.94 -1.06 9.90
CA LEU A 603 -0.09 0.09 10.21
C LEU A 603 0.92 -0.26 11.30
N PHE A 604 0.49 -0.94 12.37
CA PHE A 604 1.41 -1.38 13.43
C PHE A 604 2.43 -2.42 12.97
N LYS A 605 2.06 -3.32 12.05
CA LYS A 605 2.99 -4.28 11.43
C LYS A 605 4.07 -3.55 10.62
N ILE A 606 3.66 -2.54 9.86
CA ILE A 606 4.57 -1.69 9.09
C ILE A 606 5.52 -0.92 10.02
N PHE A 607 5.01 -0.37 11.13
CA PHE A 607 5.84 0.32 12.11
C PHE A 607 6.88 -0.58 12.75
N ASP A 608 6.50 -1.81 13.09
CA ASP A 608 7.44 -2.80 13.62
C ASP A 608 8.56 -3.09 12.60
N LYS A 609 8.23 -3.21 11.31
CA LYS A 609 9.21 -3.38 10.23
C LYS A 609 10.14 -2.17 10.10
N ILE A 610 9.60 -0.95 10.03
CA ILE A 610 10.39 0.30 9.94
C ILE A 610 11.37 0.45 11.10
N VAL A 611 10.97 0.04 12.31
CA VAL A 611 11.80 0.16 13.51
C VAL A 611 12.90 -0.90 13.58
N ARG A 612 12.68 -2.09 13.02
CA ARG A 612 13.62 -3.21 13.12
C ARG A 612 14.62 -3.28 11.98
N ASP A 613 14.27 -2.74 10.82
CA ASP A 613 15.00 -2.96 9.57
C ASP A 613 15.68 -1.67 9.08
N THR A 614 16.97 -1.76 8.75
CA THR A 614 17.74 -0.66 8.13
C THR A 614 17.61 -0.65 6.61
N LYS A 615 16.88 -1.59 6.00
CA LYS A 615 16.74 -1.69 4.53
C LYS A 615 16.17 -0.43 3.89
N PHE A 616 15.21 0.25 4.53
CA PHE A 616 14.69 1.51 4.01
C PHE A 616 15.76 2.61 4.04
N ASP A 617 16.54 2.71 5.11
CA ASP A 617 17.64 3.67 5.22
C ASP A 617 18.70 3.40 4.14
N ASN A 618 19.11 2.13 3.97
CA ASN A 618 20.03 1.70 2.91
C ASN A 618 19.49 2.00 1.50
N PHE A 619 18.18 1.86 1.27
CA PHE A 619 17.54 2.21 0.00
C PHE A 619 17.62 3.71 -0.29
N PHE A 620 17.34 4.57 0.70
CA PHE A 620 17.47 6.01 0.53
C PHE A 620 18.93 6.44 0.36
N GLU A 621 19.87 5.83 1.09
CA GLU A 621 21.31 6.10 0.92
C GLU A 621 21.81 5.69 -0.47
N ALA A 622 21.46 4.49 -0.94
CA ALA A 622 21.78 4.06 -2.30
C ALA A 622 21.11 4.98 -3.35
N GLY A 623 19.90 5.45 -3.07
CA GLY A 623 19.20 6.45 -3.87
C GLY A 623 19.93 7.79 -3.93
N ASP A 624 20.44 8.30 -2.82
CA ASP A 624 21.22 9.54 -2.78
C ASP A 624 22.51 9.44 -3.59
N VAL A 625 23.20 8.31 -3.48
CA VAL A 625 24.42 8.02 -4.23
C VAL A 625 24.12 7.93 -5.74
N LEU A 626 23.07 7.20 -6.11
CA LEU A 626 22.62 7.13 -7.51
C LEU A 626 22.20 8.50 -8.04
N TYR A 627 21.54 9.33 -7.21
CA TYR A 627 21.12 10.66 -7.61
C TYR A 627 22.31 11.55 -7.96
N LYS A 628 23.37 11.54 -7.14
CA LYS A 628 24.62 12.25 -7.45
C LYS A 628 25.21 11.79 -8.78
N LYS A 629 25.23 10.48 -9.04
CA LYS A 629 25.72 9.95 -10.31
C LYS A 629 24.88 10.40 -11.51
N ILE A 630 23.55 10.43 -11.36
CA ILE A 630 22.64 10.92 -12.39
C ILE A 630 22.86 12.43 -12.68
N GLN A 631 23.24 13.22 -11.68
CA GLN A 631 23.56 14.64 -11.87
C GLN A 631 24.82 14.88 -12.72
N GLU A 632 25.69 13.86 -12.85
CA GLU A 632 26.89 13.91 -13.69
C GLU A 632 26.63 13.55 -15.17
N VAL A 633 25.44 13.02 -15.51
CA VAL A 633 25.10 12.59 -16.89
C VAL A 633 25.01 13.81 -17.81
N PRO A 634 25.67 13.91 -18.98
CA PRO A 634 25.65 15.10 -19.85
C PRO A 634 24.26 15.68 -20.13
N PHE A 635 24.14 17.01 -20.29
CA PHE A 635 22.86 17.67 -20.61
C PHE A 635 22.37 17.34 -22.02
N SER A 636 23.30 17.03 -22.94
CA SER A 636 22.98 16.45 -24.25
C SER A 636 22.23 15.10 -24.16
N ASN A 637 22.26 14.44 -23.01
CA ASN A 637 21.51 13.21 -22.80
C ASN A 637 20.01 13.50 -22.63
N LYS A 638 19.22 13.11 -23.62
CA LYS A 638 17.76 13.29 -23.65
C LYS A 638 17.02 12.73 -22.43
N ASN A 639 17.62 11.78 -21.69
CA ASN A 639 17.00 11.15 -20.52
C ASN A 639 17.41 11.77 -19.18
N ARG A 640 18.50 12.56 -19.09
CA ARG A 640 19.04 13.14 -17.84
C ARG A 640 17.94 13.70 -16.95
N PHE A 641 17.12 14.57 -17.54
CA PHE A 641 16.09 15.29 -16.80
C PHE A 641 14.95 14.38 -16.27
N LYS A 642 14.55 13.35 -17.03
CA LYS A 642 13.59 12.33 -16.54
C LYS A 642 14.14 11.63 -15.29
N LEU A 643 15.42 11.29 -15.31
CA LEU A 643 16.09 10.62 -14.20
C LEU A 643 16.15 11.52 -12.96
N ILE A 644 16.57 12.79 -13.12
CA ILE A 644 16.67 13.77 -12.02
C ILE A 644 15.34 13.94 -11.29
N LEU A 645 14.23 14.09 -12.02
CA LEU A 645 12.92 14.27 -11.39
C LEU A 645 12.45 13.08 -10.62
N LYS A 646 12.68 11.87 -11.15
CA LYS A 646 12.35 10.65 -10.43
C LYS A 646 13.14 10.63 -9.13
N MET A 647 14.43 10.96 -9.15
CA MET A 647 15.22 11.06 -7.92
C MET A 647 14.76 12.18 -6.97
N LYS A 648 14.25 13.31 -7.47
CA LYS A 648 13.60 14.34 -6.62
C LYS A 648 12.34 13.80 -5.93
N LYS A 649 11.51 13.01 -6.63
CA LYS A 649 10.38 12.28 -6.00
C LYS A 649 10.89 11.40 -4.87
N LEU A 650 12.02 10.70 -5.07
CA LEU A 650 12.64 9.87 -4.02
C LEU A 650 13.02 10.70 -2.77
N GLN A 651 13.56 11.91 -2.95
CA GLN A 651 13.89 12.81 -1.84
C GLN A 651 12.66 13.27 -1.06
N THR A 652 11.55 13.56 -1.74
CA THR A 652 10.28 13.90 -1.08
C THR A 652 9.75 12.71 -0.27
N ILE A 653 9.78 11.50 -0.85
CA ILE A 653 9.41 10.27 -0.15
C ILE A 653 10.30 10.06 1.09
N LYS A 654 11.62 10.26 0.95
CA LYS A 654 12.59 10.18 2.05
C LYS A 654 12.24 11.12 3.20
N SER A 655 11.95 12.40 2.92
CA SER A 655 11.57 13.38 3.95
C SER A 655 10.35 12.91 4.74
N ARG A 656 9.30 12.48 4.03
CA ARG A 656 8.06 11.98 4.66
C ARG A 656 8.29 10.68 5.45
N TYR A 657 9.16 9.80 4.95
CA TYR A 657 9.56 8.60 5.67
C TYR A 657 10.31 8.92 6.97
N GLU A 658 11.23 9.89 6.96
CA GLU A 658 11.94 10.30 8.18
C GLU A 658 10.99 10.90 9.21
N GLU A 659 10.07 11.79 8.80
CA GLU A 659 9.02 12.32 9.66
C GLU A 659 8.16 11.20 10.27
N LEU A 660 7.72 10.25 9.45
CA LEU A 660 6.99 9.07 9.89
C LEU A 660 7.80 8.25 10.90
N LYS A 661 9.08 7.98 10.61
CA LYS A 661 9.98 7.19 11.47
C LYS A 661 10.13 7.84 12.85
N GLN A 662 10.25 9.17 12.91
CA GLN A 662 10.28 9.91 14.19
C GLN A 662 8.97 9.74 14.96
N GLU A 663 7.83 9.93 14.31
CA GLU A 663 6.51 9.77 14.92
C GLU A 663 6.25 8.33 15.42
N ILE A 664 6.78 7.33 14.71
CA ILE A 664 6.76 5.92 15.13
C ILE A 664 7.65 5.71 16.35
N LEU A 665 8.88 6.23 16.38
CA LEU A 665 9.78 6.08 17.52
C LEU A 665 9.21 6.71 18.80
N LEU A 666 8.59 7.89 18.68
CA LEU A 666 7.87 8.54 19.79
C LEU A 666 6.75 7.65 20.34
N ARG A 667 5.97 7.02 19.45
CA ARG A 667 4.91 6.07 19.84
C ARG A 667 5.47 4.81 20.49
N LYS A 668 6.57 4.27 19.97
CA LYS A 668 7.25 3.09 20.52
C LYS A 668 7.60 3.31 21.98
N HIS A 669 8.15 4.49 22.31
CA HIS A 669 8.49 4.85 23.68
C HIS A 669 7.26 4.85 24.60
N ARG A 670 6.12 5.37 24.14
CA ARG A 670 4.86 5.38 24.89
C ARG A 670 4.27 3.99 25.13
N TYR A 671 4.47 3.05 24.20
CA TYR A 671 3.87 1.71 24.29
C TYR A 671 4.77 0.68 24.97
N ASN A 672 6.07 0.94 25.06
CA ASN A 672 7.00 0.04 25.73
C ASN A 672 6.64 -0.13 27.21
N ASN A 673 6.69 -1.38 27.68
CA ASN A 673 6.40 -1.78 29.07
C ASN A 673 4.98 -1.47 29.56
N VAL A 674 4.05 -1.08 28.67
CA VAL A 674 2.64 -0.95 29.01
C VAL A 674 1.95 -2.30 28.74
N PRO A 675 1.19 -2.86 29.72
CA PRO A 675 0.40 -4.06 29.51
C PRO A 675 -0.61 -3.91 28.37
N MET A 676 -0.82 -4.96 27.56
CA MET A 676 -1.70 -4.90 26.40
C MET A 676 -3.16 -4.60 26.78
N GLU A 677 -3.62 -5.11 27.92
CA GLU A 677 -4.93 -4.83 28.52
C GLU A 677 -5.17 -3.33 28.77
N ASN A 678 -4.11 -2.57 29.05
CA ASN A 678 -4.18 -1.13 29.22
C ASN A 678 -4.12 -0.43 27.85
N LEU A 679 -3.22 -0.87 26.96
CA LEU A 679 -3.06 -0.28 25.64
C LEU A 679 -4.35 -0.32 24.83
N ILE A 680 -5.05 -1.45 24.83
CA ILE A 680 -6.29 -1.66 24.06
C ILE A 680 -7.45 -0.77 24.53
N GLN A 681 -7.37 -0.21 25.75
CA GLN A 681 -8.35 0.76 26.27
C GLN A 681 -8.05 2.19 25.85
N LEU A 682 -6.92 2.46 25.19
CA LEU A 682 -6.53 3.80 24.80
C LEU A 682 -7.12 4.13 23.43
N ARG A 683 -8.02 5.13 23.41
CA ARG A 683 -8.62 5.64 22.17
C ARG A 683 -7.59 6.04 21.12
N TRP A 684 -6.55 6.73 21.58
CA TRP A 684 -5.47 7.26 20.74
C TRP A 684 -4.47 6.20 20.28
N LEU A 685 -4.59 4.94 20.71
CA LEU A 685 -3.76 3.84 20.21
C LEU A 685 -3.87 3.73 18.69
N ILE A 686 -5.10 3.72 18.17
CA ILE A 686 -5.37 3.54 16.74
C ILE A 686 -5.88 4.83 16.11
N GLU A 687 -6.73 5.61 16.78
CA GLU A 687 -7.40 6.73 16.11
C GLU A 687 -6.44 7.83 15.64
N ASN A 688 -5.27 8.02 16.24
CA ASN A 688 -4.34 9.05 15.81
C ASN A 688 -3.40 8.58 14.67
N LEU A 689 -3.63 7.40 14.09
CA LEU A 689 -2.79 6.90 13.00
C LEU A 689 -3.14 7.53 11.64
N TYR A 690 -4.33 8.13 11.48
CA TYR A 690 -4.68 8.85 10.24
C TYR A 690 -3.86 10.14 10.05
N GLU A 691 -3.27 10.67 11.13
CA GLU A 691 -2.49 11.92 11.12
C GLU A 691 -1.01 11.70 10.74
N LEU A 692 -0.60 10.45 10.54
CA LEU A 692 0.80 10.15 10.23
C LEU A 692 1.17 10.57 8.80
N PRO A 693 2.42 10.99 8.55
CA PRO A 693 2.90 11.23 7.19
C PRO A 693 2.77 9.97 6.32
N ASN A 694 2.26 10.11 5.10
CA ASN A 694 2.26 9.03 4.10
C ASN A 694 3.45 9.18 3.15
N PRO A 695 4.44 8.26 3.16
CA PRO A 695 5.58 8.34 2.26
C PRO A 695 5.22 8.16 0.78
N GLU A 696 4.12 7.49 0.44
CA GLU A 696 3.71 7.20 -0.95
C GLU A 696 4.76 6.40 -1.75
N LEU A 697 5.46 5.48 -1.08
CA LEU A 697 6.48 4.62 -1.71
C LEU A 697 5.85 3.36 -2.28
N LYS A 698 5.96 3.17 -3.60
CA LYS A 698 5.58 1.94 -4.32
C LYS A 698 6.82 1.29 -4.92
N VAL A 699 7.22 0.14 -4.41
CA VAL A 699 8.46 -0.58 -4.77
C VAL A 699 8.53 -0.88 -6.26
N GLU A 700 7.41 -1.29 -6.86
CA GLU A 700 7.35 -1.63 -8.28
C GLU A 700 7.69 -0.43 -9.18
N GLU A 701 7.28 0.78 -8.81
CA GLU A 701 7.66 2.00 -9.54
C GLU A 701 9.18 2.24 -9.56
N TRP A 702 9.90 1.75 -8.54
CA TRP A 702 11.35 1.91 -8.40
C TRP A 702 12.11 0.75 -9.04
N LYS A 703 11.57 -0.47 -9.00
CA LYS A 703 12.07 -1.60 -9.78
C LYS A 703 12.06 -1.29 -11.27
N GLN A 704 10.93 -0.77 -11.77
CA GLN A 704 10.81 -0.35 -13.17
C GLN A 704 11.79 0.77 -13.53
N PHE A 705 11.99 1.73 -12.63
CA PHE A 705 12.95 2.81 -12.84
C PHE A 705 14.40 2.29 -12.90
N ALA A 706 14.81 1.42 -11.98
CA ALA A 706 16.14 0.84 -11.97
C ALA A 706 16.39 -0.06 -13.20
N GLY A 707 15.34 -0.73 -13.69
CA GLY A 707 15.36 -1.55 -14.89
C GLY A 707 15.45 -0.78 -16.23
N LEU A 708 15.34 0.56 -16.24
CA LEU A 708 15.39 1.35 -17.47
C LEU A 708 16.74 1.21 -18.18
N GLU A 709 16.73 0.78 -19.45
CA GLU A 709 17.94 0.72 -20.28
C GLU A 709 18.66 2.06 -20.37
N SER A 710 17.90 3.16 -20.42
CA SER A 710 18.46 4.51 -20.43
C SER A 710 19.24 4.84 -19.17
N LEU A 711 18.88 4.26 -18.02
CA LEU A 711 19.63 4.43 -16.78
C LEU A 711 20.88 3.54 -16.80
N LYS A 712 20.74 2.27 -17.22
CA LYS A 712 21.86 1.31 -17.34
C LYS A 712 22.95 1.80 -18.28
N ASN A 713 22.59 2.37 -19.43
CA ASN A 713 23.54 2.90 -20.41
C ASN A 713 24.23 4.20 -19.96
N ASN A 714 23.63 4.93 -19.01
CA ASN A 714 24.17 6.19 -18.49
C ASN A 714 24.97 6.03 -17.20
N THR A 715 24.91 4.85 -16.57
CA THR A 715 25.60 4.52 -15.32
C THR A 715 26.48 3.28 -15.46
N SER A 716 26.64 2.77 -16.69
CA SER A 716 27.43 1.57 -17.02
C SER A 716 28.90 1.83 -16.74
N GLY A 717 29.36 1.36 -15.58
CA GLY A 717 30.71 1.59 -15.07
C GLY A 717 30.75 1.79 -13.55
N GLY A 718 29.60 1.97 -12.90
CA GLY A 718 29.51 2.22 -11.46
C GLY A 718 28.75 1.13 -10.68
N ASN A 719 29.17 0.86 -9.44
CA ASN A 719 28.48 -0.05 -8.52
C ASN A 719 27.17 0.55 -7.96
N GLU A 720 26.91 1.84 -8.20
CA GLU A 720 25.81 2.61 -7.61
C GLU A 720 24.44 2.12 -8.06
N LEU A 721 24.24 1.85 -9.36
CA LEU A 721 22.97 1.33 -9.87
C LEU A 721 22.70 -0.09 -9.34
N ALA A 722 23.71 -0.97 -9.36
CA ALA A 722 23.58 -2.32 -8.84
C ALA A 722 23.28 -2.33 -7.33
N ASN A 723 23.89 -1.42 -6.57
CA ASN A 723 23.60 -1.24 -5.15
C ASN A 723 22.16 -0.76 -4.92
N PHE A 724 21.67 0.16 -5.76
CA PHE A 724 20.28 0.62 -5.71
C PHE A 724 19.28 -0.48 -6.06
N GLU A 725 19.52 -1.24 -7.14
CA GLU A 725 18.71 -2.41 -7.53
C GLU A 725 18.61 -3.42 -6.38
N LYS A 726 19.75 -3.77 -5.78
CA LYS A 726 19.81 -4.68 -4.63
C LYS A 726 19.08 -4.11 -3.40
N ALA A 727 19.16 -2.81 -3.16
CA ALA A 727 18.47 -2.18 -2.03
C ALA A 727 16.95 -2.18 -2.21
N ILE A 728 16.44 -2.04 -3.45
CA ILE A 728 15.01 -2.10 -3.77
C ILE A 728 14.42 -3.48 -3.43
N GLU A 729 15.15 -4.57 -3.68
CA GLU A 729 14.68 -5.93 -3.37
C GLU A 729 14.40 -6.15 -1.88
N GLY A 730 15.05 -5.37 -1.01
CA GLY A 730 14.92 -5.49 0.44
C GLY A 730 13.73 -4.76 1.06
N ILE A 731 13.09 -3.84 0.35
CA ILE A 731 12.05 -2.95 0.90
C ILE A 731 10.63 -3.41 0.53
N SER A 732 9.63 -2.88 1.23
CA SER A 732 8.21 -3.05 0.89
C SER A 732 7.55 -1.71 0.64
N ASP A 733 6.34 -1.73 0.06
CA ASP A 733 5.53 -0.54 -0.15
C ASP A 733 5.26 0.19 1.17
N LEU A 734 5.28 1.53 1.11
CA LEU A 734 4.88 2.45 2.18
C LEU A 734 3.88 3.47 1.61
N ASP A 735 2.71 2.98 1.20
CA ASP A 735 1.55 3.79 0.83
C ASP A 735 0.40 3.46 1.77
N PHE A 736 0.05 4.41 2.64
CA PHE A 736 -0.91 4.19 3.72
C PHE A 736 -2.28 4.82 3.45
N ALA A 737 -2.51 5.42 2.29
CA ALA A 737 -3.71 6.22 2.03
C ALA A 737 -5.00 5.45 2.32
N GLU A 738 -5.05 4.17 1.92
CA GLU A 738 -6.21 3.31 2.15
C GLU A 738 -6.37 2.93 3.63
N TYR A 739 -5.27 2.60 4.33
CA TYR A 739 -5.33 2.29 5.75
C TYR A 739 -5.74 3.49 6.59
N GLN A 740 -5.20 4.68 6.30
CA GLN A 740 -5.51 5.92 7.02
C GLN A 740 -6.98 6.34 6.87
N LYS A 741 -7.60 6.09 5.71
CA LYS A 741 -9.04 6.34 5.50
C LYS A 741 -9.93 5.51 6.45
N ASN A 742 -9.48 4.32 6.83
CA ASN A 742 -10.27 3.35 7.60
C ASN A 742 -10.00 3.40 9.12
N VAL A 743 -8.92 4.05 9.55
CA VAL A 743 -8.52 4.20 10.96
C VAL A 743 -9.47 5.05 11.83
N PRO A 744 -10.12 6.13 11.35
CA PRO A 744 -11.00 6.94 12.19
C PRO A 744 -12.17 6.14 12.80
N ASN A 745 -12.46 6.39 14.08
CA ASN A 745 -13.47 5.68 14.87
C ASN A 745 -13.19 4.16 15.06
N THR A 746 -11.95 3.69 14.87
CA THR A 746 -11.61 2.27 15.11
C THR A 746 -11.76 1.88 16.58
N TYR A 747 -11.47 2.79 17.52
CA TYR A 747 -11.56 2.47 18.95
C TYR A 747 -12.99 2.12 19.40
N ALA A 748 -13.99 2.85 18.89
CA ALA A 748 -15.39 2.53 19.15
C ALA A 748 -15.75 1.10 18.71
N ASN A 749 -15.19 0.65 17.58
CA ASN A 749 -15.39 -0.70 17.04
C ASN A 749 -14.66 -1.76 17.85
N LEU A 750 -13.44 -1.48 18.27
CA LEU A 750 -12.68 -2.34 19.18
C LEU A 750 -13.43 -2.55 20.52
N ARG A 751 -14.03 -1.49 21.07
CA ARG A 751 -14.86 -1.57 22.28
C ARG A 751 -16.19 -2.31 22.05
N ALA A 752 -16.72 -2.28 20.83
CA ALA A 752 -17.94 -2.99 20.47
C ALA A 752 -17.78 -4.50 20.63
N LEU A 753 -16.63 -5.08 20.24
CA LEU A 753 -16.36 -6.50 20.43
C LEU A 753 -16.31 -6.90 21.91
N ILE A 754 -15.70 -6.07 22.77
CA ILE A 754 -15.68 -6.29 24.23
C ILE A 754 -17.12 -6.28 24.79
N ARG A 755 -17.93 -5.29 24.38
CA ARG A 755 -19.34 -5.19 24.81
C ARG A 755 -20.16 -6.40 24.35
N PHE A 756 -19.92 -6.84 23.12
CA PHE A 756 -20.56 -8.02 22.55
C PHE A 756 -20.22 -9.29 23.32
N HIS A 757 -18.95 -9.51 23.64
CA HIS A 757 -18.54 -10.64 24.46
C HIS A 757 -19.23 -10.64 25.84
N ASN A 758 -19.25 -9.49 26.51
CA ASN A 758 -19.97 -9.33 27.78
C ASN A 758 -21.48 -9.58 27.65
N ALA A 759 -22.10 -9.21 26.53
CA ALA A 759 -23.51 -9.48 26.27
C ALA A 759 -23.78 -10.98 26.14
N ILE A 760 -22.93 -11.72 25.42
CA ILE A 760 -23.03 -13.19 25.32
C ILE A 760 -22.90 -13.86 26.69
N LEU A 761 -21.92 -13.45 27.50
CA LEU A 761 -21.76 -13.97 28.88
C LEU A 761 -22.99 -13.67 29.74
N ALA A 762 -23.58 -12.48 29.61
CA ALA A 762 -24.81 -12.12 30.30
C ALA A 762 -25.98 -13.00 29.84
N THR A 763 -26.11 -13.26 28.54
CA THR A 763 -27.11 -14.17 27.96
C THR A 763 -26.97 -15.58 28.51
N GLU A 764 -25.76 -16.12 28.61
CA GLU A 764 -25.52 -17.44 29.21
C GLU A 764 -25.95 -17.51 30.68
N LYS A 765 -25.62 -16.46 31.46
CA LYS A 765 -26.05 -16.36 32.86
C LYS A 765 -27.58 -16.26 33.00
N VAL A 766 -28.26 -15.74 31.99
CA VAL A 766 -29.73 -15.62 31.97
C VAL A 766 -30.39 -16.92 31.53
N SER A 767 -29.87 -17.56 30.48
CA SER A 767 -30.42 -18.80 29.92
C SER A 767 -30.17 -20.02 30.81
N SER A 768 -29.14 -19.97 31.66
CA SER A 768 -28.85 -21.01 32.68
C SER A 768 -29.71 -20.92 33.95
N LYS A 769 -30.51 -19.85 34.13
CA LYS A 769 -31.39 -19.72 35.30
C LYS A 769 -32.65 -20.56 35.13
N THR A 770 -32.96 -21.37 36.14
CA THR A 770 -34.18 -22.18 36.17
C THR A 770 -35.41 -21.32 36.51
N PHE A 771 -36.62 -21.86 36.29
CA PHE A 771 -37.87 -21.25 36.75
C PHE A 771 -37.82 -20.89 38.25
N TRP A 772 -37.15 -21.72 39.06
CA TRP A 772 -36.98 -21.50 40.49
C TRP A 772 -36.08 -20.31 40.80
N ASP A 773 -34.97 -20.14 40.06
CA ASP A 773 -34.05 -19.01 40.24
C ASP A 773 -34.71 -17.67 39.86
N TRP A 774 -35.58 -17.68 38.85
CA TRP A 774 -36.34 -16.50 38.42
C TRP A 774 -37.43 -16.09 39.41
N ASN A 775 -38.03 -17.06 40.11
CA ASN A 775 -39.20 -16.83 40.96
C ASN A 775 -38.91 -17.01 42.45
N HIS A 776 -37.66 -17.21 42.86
CA HIS A 776 -37.29 -17.52 44.24
C HIS A 776 -37.89 -16.53 45.26
N GLN A 777 -37.78 -15.23 44.99
CA GLN A 777 -38.36 -14.18 45.85
C GLN A 777 -39.90 -14.21 45.87
N TRP A 778 -40.55 -14.49 44.75
CA TRP A 778 -42.01 -14.61 44.69
C TRP A 778 -42.51 -15.84 45.44
N ILE A 779 -41.77 -16.94 45.35
CA ILE A 779 -42.07 -18.19 46.04
C ILE A 779 -41.89 -18.02 47.56
N GLU A 780 -40.86 -17.29 48.00
CA GLU A 780 -40.68 -16.91 49.42
C GLU A 780 -41.83 -16.03 49.93
N ILE A 781 -42.24 -15.02 49.16
CA ILE A 781 -43.36 -14.13 49.52
C ILE A 781 -44.66 -14.93 49.64
N VAL A 782 -44.98 -15.79 48.65
CA VAL A 782 -46.17 -16.63 48.68
C VAL A 782 -46.12 -17.64 49.83
N GLY A 783 -44.96 -18.24 50.08
CA GLY A 783 -44.73 -19.11 51.24
C GLY A 783 -44.97 -18.40 52.57
N PHE A 784 -44.45 -17.17 52.71
CA PHE A 784 -44.65 -16.35 53.90
C PHE A 784 -46.13 -16.00 54.10
N VAL A 785 -46.85 -15.59 53.04
CA VAL A 785 -48.29 -15.28 53.10
C VAL A 785 -49.11 -16.51 53.47
N ALA A 786 -48.80 -17.68 52.91
CA ALA A 786 -49.51 -18.92 53.20
C ALA A 786 -49.32 -19.34 54.68
N ILE A 787 -48.09 -19.26 55.20
CA ILE A 787 -47.79 -19.55 56.61
C ILE A 787 -48.54 -18.57 57.54
N THR A 788 -48.56 -17.29 57.18
CA THR A 788 -49.24 -16.25 57.97
C THR A 788 -50.76 -16.42 57.98
N LEU A 789 -51.35 -16.83 56.84
CA LEU A 789 -52.78 -17.16 56.75
C LEU A 789 -53.15 -18.38 57.59
N ILE A 790 -52.32 -19.42 57.60
CA ILE A 790 -52.52 -20.61 58.43
C ILE A 790 -52.44 -20.25 59.92
N LEU A 791 -51.46 -19.45 60.32
CA LEU A 791 -51.32 -18.96 61.70
C LEU A 791 -52.54 -18.13 62.13
N ASN A 792 -53.04 -17.25 61.26
CA ASN A 792 -54.25 -16.48 61.52
C ASN A 792 -55.50 -17.35 61.62
N ALA A 793 -55.67 -18.34 60.73
CA ALA A 793 -56.79 -19.27 60.79
C ALA A 793 -56.79 -20.11 62.09
N LEU A 794 -55.61 -20.53 62.55
CA LEU A 794 -55.43 -21.23 63.83
C LEU A 794 -55.74 -20.32 65.03
N ALA A 795 -55.30 -19.06 64.99
CA ALA A 795 -55.60 -18.08 66.03
C ALA A 795 -57.12 -17.77 66.13
N TYR A 796 -57.78 -17.57 64.98
CA TYR A 796 -59.23 -17.38 64.92
C TYR A 796 -60.02 -18.63 65.36
N GLY A 797 -59.58 -19.82 64.95
CA GLY A 797 -60.17 -21.09 65.39
C GLY A 797 -60.03 -21.32 66.89
N GLY A 798 -58.86 -20.98 67.46
CA GLY A 798 -58.59 -21.02 68.89
C GLY A 798 -59.44 -20.02 69.68
N ALA A 799 -59.56 -18.78 69.19
CA ALA A 799 -60.42 -17.76 69.79
C ALA A 799 -61.90 -18.14 69.73
N ALA A 800 -62.37 -18.68 68.60
CA ALA A 800 -63.74 -19.15 68.44
C ALA A 800 -64.06 -20.33 69.37
N LEU A 801 -63.15 -21.30 69.52
CA LEU A 801 -63.30 -22.41 70.47
C LEU A 801 -63.29 -21.94 71.93
N TYR A 802 -62.46 -20.95 72.27
CA TYR A 802 -62.41 -20.36 73.61
C TYR A 802 -63.72 -19.62 73.95
N ILE A 803 -64.26 -18.83 73.02
CA ILE A 803 -65.56 -18.14 73.17
C ILE A 803 -66.71 -19.17 73.28
N ARG A 804 -66.69 -20.23 72.48
CA ARG A 804 -67.69 -21.31 72.54
C ARG A 804 -67.63 -22.12 73.83
N LYS A 805 -66.45 -22.26 74.45
CA LYS A 805 -66.28 -22.90 75.77
C LYS A 805 -66.80 -22.02 76.91
N LYS A 806 -66.73 -20.70 76.78
CA LYS A 806 -67.13 -19.74 77.82
C LYS A 806 -68.65 -19.48 77.87
N ASN A 807 -69.36 -19.74 76.77
CA ASN A 807 -70.81 -19.49 76.63
C ASN A 807 -71.71 -20.75 76.69
N VAL A 808 -71.22 -21.87 77.23
CA VAL A 808 -72.05 -23.08 77.38
C VAL A 808 -73.03 -22.88 78.54
N THR A 809 -74.33 -22.80 78.25
CA THR A 809 -75.39 -22.75 79.27
C THR A 809 -75.59 -24.14 79.91
N PRO A 810 -76.05 -24.21 81.18
CA PRO A 810 -76.21 -25.47 81.92
C PRO A 810 -77.09 -26.53 81.19
N GLU A 811 -78.03 -26.08 80.37
CA GLU A 811 -78.93 -26.94 79.58
C GLU A 811 -78.22 -27.67 78.41
N GLU A 812 -77.17 -27.07 77.81
CA GLU A 812 -76.38 -27.73 76.76
C GLU A 812 -75.41 -28.79 77.34
N LEU A 813 -74.97 -28.59 78.59
CA LEU A 813 -74.14 -29.54 79.33
C LEU A 813 -74.92 -30.81 79.72
N ALA A 814 -76.22 -30.68 79.99
CA ALA A 814 -77.13 -31.80 80.21
C ALA A 814 -77.38 -32.61 78.92
N LYS A 815 -77.64 -31.96 77.79
CA LYS A 815 -77.79 -32.62 76.47
C LYS A 815 -76.53 -33.32 75.99
N ARG A 816 -75.33 -32.80 76.30
CA ARG A 816 -74.04 -33.48 75.99
C ARG A 816 -73.80 -34.73 76.85
N LYS A 817 -74.27 -34.75 78.10
CA LYS A 817 -74.21 -35.97 78.94
C LYS A 817 -75.21 -37.03 78.47
N GLU A 818 -76.36 -36.63 77.94
CA GLU A 818 -77.32 -37.57 77.31
C GLU A 818 -76.82 -38.12 75.97
N ARG A 819 -76.23 -37.28 75.10
CA ARG A 819 -75.61 -37.76 73.85
C ARG A 819 -74.44 -38.71 74.08
N LYS A 820 -73.57 -38.45 75.07
CA LYS A 820 -72.50 -39.40 75.44
C LYS A 820 -73.04 -40.74 75.95
N LYS A 821 -74.17 -40.76 76.65
CA LYS A 821 -74.85 -42.00 77.07
C LYS A 821 -75.51 -42.77 75.92
N LEU A 822 -75.87 -42.07 74.83
CA LEU A 822 -76.37 -42.67 73.59
C LEU A 822 -75.21 -43.24 72.74
N GLU A 823 -74.10 -42.49 72.60
CA GLU A 823 -72.89 -42.93 71.92
C GLU A 823 -72.23 -44.14 72.63
N GLU A 824 -72.19 -44.19 73.96
CA GLU A 824 -71.70 -45.36 74.72
C GLU A 824 -72.60 -46.61 74.56
N LYS A 825 -73.88 -46.44 74.23
CA LYS A 825 -74.79 -47.55 73.89
C LYS A 825 -74.59 -48.06 72.46
N GLU A 826 -74.36 -47.17 71.50
CA GLU A 826 -74.05 -47.57 70.11
C GLU A 826 -72.67 -48.22 70.00
N GLU A 827 -71.65 -47.72 70.72
CA GLU A 827 -70.29 -48.28 70.70
C GLU A 827 -70.20 -49.67 71.38
N SER A 828 -71.16 -50.02 72.26
CA SER A 828 -71.25 -51.34 72.89
C SER A 828 -72.00 -52.36 72.02
N GLU A 829 -72.93 -51.94 71.17
CA GLU A 829 -73.58 -52.79 70.15
C GLU A 829 -72.67 -53.07 68.93
N GLU A 830 -71.82 -52.11 68.54
CA GLU A 830 -70.84 -52.30 67.45
C GLU A 830 -69.69 -53.25 67.83
N LYS A 831 -69.27 -53.24 69.11
CA LYS A 831 -68.20 -54.12 69.63
C LYS A 831 -68.64 -55.58 69.83
N ALA A 832 -69.93 -55.90 69.74
CA ALA A 832 -70.43 -57.29 69.79
C ALA A 832 -70.44 -57.99 68.41
N LYS A 833 -70.29 -57.25 67.29
CA LYS A 833 -70.32 -57.83 65.93
C LYS A 833 -68.95 -58.13 65.32
N ASN A 834 -67.84 -57.73 65.95
CA ASN A 834 -66.48 -57.96 65.42
C ASN A 834 -65.61 -58.74 66.42
N LYS A 835 -65.82 -60.07 66.48
CA LYS A 835 -64.84 -61.04 67.00
C LYS A 835 -64.83 -62.29 66.11
N THR A 836 -64.11 -62.25 64.99
CA THR A 836 -63.03 -63.18 64.61
C THR A 836 -62.53 -62.90 63.18
N ASP A 837 -61.21 -62.75 63.10
CA ASP A 837 -60.28 -62.36 62.02
C ASP A 837 -59.84 -63.62 61.20
N PRO A 838 -58.83 -63.65 60.29
CA PRO A 838 -58.20 -62.65 59.39
C PRO A 838 -57.97 -63.17 57.94
N ASN A 839 -57.86 -62.27 56.94
CA ASN A 839 -56.58 -62.03 56.21
C ASN A 839 -56.68 -60.93 55.13
N SER A 840 -55.67 -60.07 55.15
CA SER A 840 -55.53 -58.82 54.40
C SER A 840 -54.84 -58.95 53.03
N LYS A 841 -55.14 -58.06 52.06
CA LYS A 841 -54.21 -56.98 51.62
C LYS A 841 -54.73 -56.16 50.43
N ALA A 842 -54.91 -54.87 50.71
CA ALA A 842 -54.58 -53.66 49.95
C ALA A 842 -54.48 -53.68 48.41
N LYS A 843 -55.29 -52.82 47.76
CA LYS A 843 -54.99 -52.11 46.51
C LYS A 843 -55.90 -50.88 46.39
N GLU A 844 -55.36 -49.68 46.57
CA GLU A 844 -56.05 -48.43 46.22
C GLU A 844 -55.61 -47.93 44.85
N LYS A 845 -56.61 -47.65 44.02
CA LYS A 845 -56.55 -47.25 42.62
C LYS A 845 -56.45 -45.73 42.49
N LYS A 846 -55.54 -45.26 41.65
CA LYS A 846 -55.64 -43.98 40.93
C LYS A 846 -56.57 -44.15 39.71
N GLY A 847 -57.48 -43.21 39.50
CA GLY A 847 -58.13 -42.91 38.22
C GLY A 847 -58.35 -41.40 38.14
N THR A 848 -57.64 -40.67 37.27
CA THR A 848 -57.93 -40.34 35.86
C THR A 848 -59.15 -39.45 35.65
N THR A 849 -58.92 -38.28 35.02
CA THR A 849 -59.66 -37.82 33.83
C THR A 849 -58.84 -36.79 33.02
N THR A 850 -58.56 -37.18 31.76
CA THR A 850 -58.46 -36.42 30.48
C THR A 850 -59.56 -35.35 30.31
N ASN A 851 -59.58 -34.34 29.43
CA ASN A 851 -58.93 -33.92 28.17
C ASN A 851 -59.24 -32.38 28.03
N VAL A 852 -58.62 -31.54 27.18
CA VAL A 852 -59.02 -31.27 25.78
C VAL A 852 -58.07 -30.24 25.14
N LYS A 853 -57.75 -30.48 23.86
CA LYS A 853 -57.22 -29.65 22.75
C LYS A 853 -57.49 -28.12 22.76
N ALA A 854 -56.55 -27.37 22.17
CA ALA A 854 -56.82 -26.51 20.99
C ALA A 854 -55.54 -26.23 20.15
N ARG A 855 -55.65 -26.43 18.83
CA ARG A 855 -54.92 -25.70 17.75
C ARG A 855 -55.40 -24.23 17.83
N ARG A 856 -54.65 -23.18 17.48
CA ARG A 856 -53.85 -22.91 16.29
C ARG A 856 -53.02 -21.66 16.57
#